data_AF-A0A974WJ53-F1
#
_entry.id   AF-A0A974WJ53-F1
#
_cell.length_a   1.000
_cell.length_b   1.000
_cell.length_c   1.000
_cell.angle_alpha   90.00
_cell.angle_beta   90.00
_cell.angle_gamma   90.00
#
_symmetry.space_group_name_H-M   'P 1'
#
loop_
_entity.id
_entity.type
_entity.pdbx_description
1 polymer ?
#
loop_
_entity_poly.entity_id
_entity_poly.type
_entity_poly.pdbx_seq_one_letter_code
_entity_poly.pdbx_strand_id
1 'polypeptide(L)'
;MKKNIRKIILAGLAVQSITPAMAISCFWNNKKSDELNVLFVSDMQNQNVTSNKEFKRNTSFGNDLIKLIVKGKEREFVNGFGTHAGSNIDNKRNVNTVILNIENKNFDYFSTYFGVDASKQDHGNGIKFRFYGSKDNKEWTELLDDKKVYKGTSEAGFAKLNIKNMNFLKIEIDTNGNDGWDHASFGNAYFYKEKYELNLDEPVSNIKSITKGDETEIKNKLFSSIDDVSSYKKVIFKKIIVDRIGENRLNDLMHFNDIKETVEWLLGDDEALELYANGGDLDGSNSSSQWIKSLKILSKIYSKFKGDFIVNDKDPLSGIPLKTVYKKMAISISLVYVNDVMDWWRQPQTISDPIVRYSLFKKLHNENDKQDQIEYLSELKNNDLSKLSKRQSEDINNRIKVIEDQLSKNIFHRKLNVKVFDNLTIEHMRWIFNTWMNDEEINWLNYYGRRLHGFNGKLSIGGYDYMPYTTPAAHHDYFKKFELNNPDSEKAKEEFARMDKKWNLTKFGIKNNGLYKAWVGIEVGQVCGGISKLGSAMTSALGLPSTVVGQPGHAAYLNYRGNGIWSLDNNVGGWSTANKGERMPLNLTSSRWDITVPKKHGNVNFILLAEDALINYDDYYESENLRYLANTYFKNDELKYLSILNNSLKKYKANYKTLYDMLMVYKDKNDYEKVEFGKKVLSNLKTYPFPYAYMVKYIISIIGDKTLQFELTNLLNKQLKEDANIEGTKNDYIIKHQANSFFSGEVDDTLGKFSFDGPNANKIIFNEKFTGSNQFRISFDGGAEFKITSDRIYTLTSKDLEKINETNNIILGINGTNETFTIDIKKYENVENELIVNEYDGSFVGKNIDKYEWSFDKQTWQDLANYKFNLSVGETKTVFLRKKASAHYLSSEIIEKQLTKANPGDNLVYIPNDKYSGETSSEETRWGRNQYGKYAFDSDPRTFFHTHWGGDDKKHIIWTLNERTKIAEIEYESSGGNGTLLEGDLYYSDDKINWHKISSFTLDRNSSKSRIKTNYTNKIKYLKLVATKTHGSTMNKWLSAKGLELFTYK
;
A
#
# COMPACT_ATOMS: atom_id res chain seq x y z
N MET A 1 63.50 -43.19 24.48
CA MET A 1 63.94 -41.79 24.66
C MET A 1 63.48 -40.97 23.45
N LYS A 2 62.71 -39.89 23.68
CA LYS A 2 62.52 -38.65 22.87
C LYS A 2 62.57 -38.79 21.32
N LYS A 3 61.51 -38.56 20.53
CA LYS A 3 60.79 -37.27 20.37
C LYS A 3 59.47 -37.43 19.57
N ASN A 4 58.47 -36.67 20.01
CA ASN A 4 57.17 -36.27 19.45
C ASN A 4 57.38 -34.97 18.60
N ILE A 5 56.66 -34.58 17.51
CA ILE A 5 55.25 -34.12 17.38
C ILE A 5 54.97 -33.58 15.92
N ARG A 6 53.67 -33.56 15.52
CA ARG A 6 52.95 -32.90 14.36
C ARG A 6 53.03 -33.61 12.99
N LYS A 7 51.97 -34.13 12.32
CA LYS A 7 50.49 -33.92 12.24
C LYS A 7 50.04 -32.49 11.92
N ILE A 8 49.67 -32.28 10.64
CA ILE A 8 48.49 -31.59 10.04
C ILE A 8 48.89 -31.15 8.61
N ILE A 9 47.90 -31.12 7.70
CA ILE A 9 47.88 -30.61 6.31
C ILE A 9 47.99 -31.68 5.20
N LEU A 10 47.00 -31.63 4.28
CA LEU A 10 46.87 -32.28 2.97
C LEU A 10 46.24 -33.69 2.91
N ALA A 11 44.93 -33.74 3.15
CA ALA A 11 44.03 -34.64 2.43
C ALA A 11 42.78 -33.84 2.02
N GLY A 12 42.78 -33.34 0.80
CA GLY A 12 41.65 -32.58 0.24
C GLY A 12 41.93 -32.25 -1.20
N LEU A 13 41.41 -33.07 -2.12
CA LEU A 13 41.06 -32.77 -3.51
C LEU A 13 40.84 -34.11 -4.25
N ALA A 14 39.58 -34.53 -4.37
CA ALA A 14 39.00 -35.26 -5.51
C ALA A 14 37.74 -36.02 -5.07
N VAL A 15 36.57 -35.41 -5.19
CA VAL A 15 35.33 -36.16 -5.47
C VAL A 15 34.64 -35.45 -6.63
N GLN A 16 34.48 -36.19 -7.72
CA GLN A 16 33.88 -35.79 -8.97
C GLN A 16 32.39 -35.49 -8.83
N SER A 17 31.96 -34.58 -9.69
CA SER A 17 30.60 -34.14 -10.02
C SER A 17 29.59 -35.27 -10.19
N ILE A 18 28.51 -35.23 -9.41
CA ILE A 18 27.22 -35.81 -9.75
C ILE A 18 26.29 -34.65 -10.12
N THR A 19 25.69 -34.70 -11.30
CA THR A 19 24.79 -33.67 -11.84
C THR A 19 23.45 -33.61 -11.07
N PRO A 20 22.83 -32.42 -10.92
CA PRO A 20 21.63 -32.24 -10.10
C PRO A 20 20.30 -32.65 -10.78
N ALA A 21 20.33 -33.19 -12.01
CA ALA A 21 19.13 -33.48 -12.79
C ALA A 21 18.39 -34.79 -12.41
N MET A 22 18.99 -35.67 -11.59
CA MET A 22 18.37 -36.95 -11.17
C MET A 22 17.83 -36.97 -9.73
N ALA A 23 17.96 -35.87 -8.97
CA ALA A 23 17.49 -35.84 -7.58
C ALA A 23 16.02 -35.39 -7.41
N ILE A 24 15.32 -35.01 -8.50
CA ILE A 24 13.99 -34.38 -8.42
C ILE A 24 12.85 -35.31 -8.92
N SER A 25 13.13 -36.45 -9.57
CA SER A 25 12.10 -37.38 -10.04
C SER A 25 12.04 -38.74 -9.32
N CYS A 26 12.94 -39.04 -8.36
CA CYS A 26 12.98 -40.34 -7.67
C CYS A 26 12.54 -40.33 -6.20
N PHE A 27 11.99 -39.23 -5.68
CA PHE A 27 11.60 -39.15 -4.25
C PHE A 27 10.09 -39.18 -3.98
N TRP A 28 9.25 -39.40 -5.01
CA TRP A 28 7.82 -39.68 -4.88
C TRP A 28 7.54 -41.12 -5.31
N ASN A 29 7.97 -42.07 -4.47
CA ASN A 29 7.57 -43.49 -4.39
C ASN A 29 8.81 -44.33 -4.04
N ASN A 30 9.06 -44.42 -2.73
CA ASN A 30 9.65 -45.57 -2.03
C ASN A 30 10.25 -45.09 -0.71
N LYS A 31 9.40 -44.62 0.19
CA LYS A 31 9.55 -45.08 1.56
C LYS A 31 8.93 -46.47 1.60
N LYS A 32 9.75 -47.48 1.89
CA LYS A 32 9.28 -48.74 2.48
C LYS A 32 8.19 -48.40 3.48
N SER A 33 7.09 -49.14 3.47
CA SER A 33 5.98 -49.03 4.44
C SER A 33 6.54 -48.89 5.86
N ASP A 34 6.68 -47.65 6.32
CA ASP A 34 6.93 -47.35 7.73
C ASP A 34 5.69 -47.90 8.44
N GLU A 35 5.86 -48.90 9.31
CA GLU A 35 4.76 -49.43 10.10
C GLU A 35 4.15 -48.30 10.94
N LEU A 36 3.03 -47.72 10.47
CA LEU A 36 2.29 -46.77 11.28
C LEU A 36 1.74 -47.51 12.50
N ASN A 37 2.14 -47.06 13.68
CA ASN A 37 1.67 -47.61 14.96
C ASN A 37 0.43 -46.90 15.50
N VAL A 38 0.22 -45.64 15.09
CA VAL A 38 -0.95 -44.80 15.40
C VAL A 38 -1.32 -43.99 14.15
N LEU A 39 -2.61 -43.84 13.85
CA LEU A 39 -3.11 -43.04 12.73
C LEU A 39 -4.41 -42.33 13.11
N PHE A 40 -4.41 -41.00 13.17
CA PHE A 40 -5.63 -40.23 13.33
C PHE A 40 -6.46 -40.25 12.04
N VAL A 41 -7.78 -40.35 12.19
CA VAL A 41 -8.71 -40.36 11.05
C VAL A 41 -8.59 -39.07 10.24
N SER A 42 -8.36 -37.95 10.92
CA SER A 42 -8.15 -36.64 10.30
C SER A 42 -7.00 -36.63 9.30
N ASP A 43 -5.97 -37.45 9.50
CA ASP A 43 -4.74 -37.47 8.70
C ASP A 43 -4.81 -38.49 7.54
N MET A 44 -5.91 -39.26 7.45
CA MET A 44 -6.14 -40.21 6.36
C MET A 44 -6.41 -39.47 5.05
N GLN A 45 -5.81 -39.87 3.93
CA GLN A 45 -6.12 -39.24 2.64
C GLN A 45 -7.54 -39.52 2.17
N ASN A 46 -8.11 -38.65 1.33
CA ASN A 46 -9.50 -38.72 0.87
C ASN A 46 -9.88 -40.08 0.24
N GLN A 47 -8.96 -40.73 -0.48
CA GLN A 47 -9.19 -42.09 -1.01
C GLN A 47 -9.41 -43.16 0.08
N ASN A 48 -9.06 -42.88 1.33
CA ASN A 48 -9.30 -43.77 2.47
C ASN A 48 -10.54 -43.40 3.28
N VAL A 49 -11.27 -42.33 2.94
CA VAL A 49 -12.43 -41.86 3.71
C VAL A 49 -13.56 -41.56 2.74
N THR A 50 -14.66 -42.29 2.85
CA THR A 50 -15.89 -42.00 2.07
C THR A 50 -17.02 -41.65 3.02
N SER A 51 -17.72 -40.56 2.75
CA SER A 51 -18.91 -40.15 3.49
C SER A 51 -20.03 -39.73 2.54
N ASN A 52 -21.27 -40.07 2.89
CA ASN A 52 -22.46 -39.65 2.14
C ASN A 52 -22.83 -38.17 2.42
N LYS A 53 -22.23 -37.58 3.45
CA LYS A 53 -22.31 -36.15 3.80
C LYS A 53 -20.91 -35.55 3.78
N GLU A 54 -20.82 -34.24 3.98
CA GLU A 54 -19.54 -33.57 4.07
C GLU A 54 -18.72 -34.11 5.25
N PHE A 55 -17.44 -34.40 5.01
CA PHE A 55 -16.49 -34.88 6.01
C PHE A 55 -15.49 -33.76 6.32
N LYS A 56 -15.56 -33.23 7.53
CA LYS A 56 -14.73 -32.12 8.00
C LYS A 56 -13.61 -32.65 8.89
N ARG A 57 -12.35 -32.44 8.51
CA ARG A 57 -11.18 -32.89 9.27
C ARG A 57 -10.87 -31.88 10.39
N ASN A 58 -10.63 -32.37 11.60
CA ASN A 58 -10.26 -31.57 12.79
C ASN A 58 -11.22 -30.43 13.14
N THR A 59 -12.42 -30.45 12.57
CA THR A 59 -13.45 -29.43 12.73
C THR A 59 -14.82 -30.11 12.77
N SER A 60 -15.77 -29.50 13.46
CA SER A 60 -17.17 -29.92 13.44
C SER A 60 -17.76 -29.69 12.05
N PHE A 61 -18.96 -30.22 11.79
CA PHE A 61 -19.68 -29.90 10.56
C PHE A 61 -19.95 -28.39 10.39
N GLY A 62 -19.93 -27.62 11.48
CA GLY A 62 -20.04 -26.16 11.46
C GLY A 62 -18.75 -25.40 11.10
N ASN A 63 -17.63 -26.10 10.86
CA ASN A 63 -16.28 -25.55 10.64
C ASN A 63 -15.57 -24.94 11.87
N ASP A 64 -16.10 -25.14 13.07
CA ASP A 64 -15.41 -24.81 14.33
C ASP A 64 -14.60 -26.01 14.86
N LEU A 65 -13.83 -25.84 15.94
CA LEU A 65 -13.25 -26.99 16.65
C LEU A 65 -14.37 -27.94 17.09
N ILE A 66 -14.06 -29.23 17.15
CA ILE A 66 -15.00 -30.26 17.61
C ILE A 66 -15.26 -30.06 19.10
N LYS A 67 -16.54 -29.99 19.50
CA LYS A 67 -16.95 -29.80 20.90
C LYS A 67 -17.85 -30.93 21.34
N LEU A 68 -17.54 -31.57 22.46
CA LEU A 68 -18.40 -32.59 23.07
C LEU A 68 -18.44 -32.39 24.58
N ILE A 69 -19.52 -32.85 25.24
CA ILE A 69 -19.62 -32.84 26.70
C ILE A 69 -18.87 -34.05 27.25
N VAL A 70 -17.77 -33.82 27.97
CA VAL A 70 -16.96 -34.86 28.62
C VAL A 70 -16.86 -34.57 30.11
N LYS A 71 -17.27 -35.54 30.94
CA LYS A 71 -17.34 -35.40 32.41
C LYS A 71 -18.16 -34.19 32.82
N GLY A 72 -19.32 -34.00 32.17
CA GLY A 72 -20.27 -32.92 32.44
C GLY A 72 -19.82 -31.51 32.02
N LYS A 73 -18.71 -31.38 31.27
CA LYS A 73 -18.19 -30.09 30.79
C LYS A 73 -17.92 -30.12 29.30
N GLU A 74 -18.08 -28.98 28.64
CA GLU A 74 -17.65 -28.82 27.25
C GLU A 74 -16.13 -29.03 27.15
N ARG A 75 -15.72 -29.99 26.32
CA ARG A 75 -14.33 -30.23 25.93
C ARG A 75 -14.20 -30.03 24.43
N GLU A 76 -13.17 -29.30 24.04
CA GLU A 76 -12.80 -29.11 22.65
C GLU A 76 -11.71 -30.09 22.25
N PHE A 77 -11.78 -30.58 21.02
CA PHE A 77 -10.85 -31.58 20.50
C PHE A 77 -10.04 -31.02 19.33
N VAL A 78 -8.74 -31.26 19.37
CA VAL A 78 -7.78 -30.77 18.37
C VAL A 78 -7.67 -31.69 17.16
N ASN A 79 -7.94 -32.98 17.37
CA ASN A 79 -7.93 -34.00 16.34
C ASN A 79 -9.29 -34.71 16.31
N GLY A 80 -9.70 -35.15 15.13
CA GLY A 80 -10.99 -35.82 14.93
C GLY A 80 -11.65 -35.46 13.61
N PHE A 81 -12.94 -35.69 13.51
CA PHE A 81 -13.71 -35.25 12.36
C PHE A 81 -15.16 -34.91 12.72
N GLY A 82 -15.75 -34.02 11.94
CA GLY A 82 -17.15 -33.66 11.97
C GLY A 82 -17.85 -34.07 10.68
N THR A 83 -19.11 -34.42 10.79
CA THR A 83 -19.99 -34.67 9.64
C THR A 83 -21.44 -34.41 10.06
N HIS A 84 -22.39 -34.70 9.18
CA HIS A 84 -23.80 -34.56 9.48
C HIS A 84 -24.46 -35.93 9.58
N ALA A 85 -25.52 -36.06 10.37
CA ALA A 85 -26.35 -37.26 10.26
C ALA A 85 -26.98 -37.37 8.86
N GLY A 86 -27.47 -38.57 8.56
CA GLY A 86 -28.33 -38.77 7.41
C GLY A 86 -29.60 -37.89 7.45
N SER A 87 -30.33 -37.85 6.33
CA SER A 87 -31.55 -37.05 6.20
C SER A 87 -32.74 -37.95 5.89
N ASN A 88 -33.91 -37.65 6.43
CA ASN A 88 -35.15 -38.27 5.98
C ASN A 88 -35.70 -37.48 4.79
N ILE A 89 -35.52 -38.01 3.57
CA ILE A 89 -36.05 -37.41 2.33
C ILE A 89 -37.20 -38.30 1.85
N ASP A 90 -38.36 -37.72 1.55
CA ASP A 90 -39.56 -38.43 1.07
C ASP A 90 -39.98 -39.64 1.92
N ASN A 91 -39.95 -39.51 3.25
CA ASN A 91 -40.19 -40.60 4.21
C ASN A 91 -39.29 -41.84 4.05
N LYS A 92 -38.18 -41.74 3.30
CA LYS A 92 -37.14 -42.77 3.24
C LYS A 92 -35.99 -42.39 4.18
N ARG A 93 -35.75 -43.28 5.15
CA ARG A 93 -34.61 -43.17 6.06
C ARG A 93 -33.31 -43.33 5.29
N ASN A 94 -32.52 -42.27 5.22
CA ASN A 94 -31.19 -42.28 4.63
C ASN A 94 -30.17 -42.04 5.73
N VAL A 95 -29.26 -42.99 5.94
CA VAL A 95 -28.24 -42.94 7.00
C VAL A 95 -26.95 -42.38 6.40
N ASN A 96 -26.30 -41.43 7.09
CA ASN A 96 -24.95 -41.05 6.68
C ASN A 96 -23.98 -42.13 7.16
N THR A 97 -23.07 -42.51 6.28
CA THR A 97 -22.09 -43.56 6.54
C THR A 97 -20.71 -43.00 6.30
N VAL A 98 -19.80 -43.14 7.26
CA VAL A 98 -18.37 -42.86 7.10
C VAL A 98 -17.63 -44.20 7.01
N ILE A 99 -16.97 -44.47 5.89
CA ILE A 99 -16.15 -45.69 5.71
C ILE A 99 -14.68 -45.29 5.65
N LEU A 100 -13.89 -45.90 6.54
CA LEU A 100 -12.46 -45.69 6.72
C LEU A 100 -11.70 -46.92 6.23
N ASN A 101 -10.85 -46.74 5.21
CA ASN A 101 -9.98 -47.78 4.65
C ASN A 101 -8.63 -47.84 5.39
N ILE A 102 -8.37 -48.98 6.01
CA ILE A 102 -7.14 -49.30 6.76
C ILE A 102 -6.46 -50.57 6.24
N GLU A 103 -6.78 -50.99 5.02
CA GLU A 103 -6.19 -52.15 4.36
C GLU A 103 -4.65 -52.07 4.38
N ASN A 104 -4.01 -53.20 4.68
CA ASN A 104 -2.56 -53.33 4.79
C ASN A 104 -1.88 -52.47 5.89
N LYS A 105 -2.64 -51.88 6.83
CA LYS A 105 -2.08 -51.07 7.95
C LYS A 105 -1.98 -51.84 9.27
N ASN A 106 -2.67 -52.97 9.41
CA ASN A 106 -2.58 -53.89 10.55
C ASN A 106 -2.76 -53.22 11.94
N PHE A 107 -3.78 -52.37 12.09
CA PHE A 107 -4.15 -51.81 13.39
C PHE A 107 -4.97 -52.80 14.22
N ASP A 108 -4.82 -52.74 15.55
CA ASP A 108 -5.56 -53.62 16.48
C ASP A 108 -6.85 -52.94 16.97
N TYR A 109 -6.81 -51.62 17.17
CA TYR A 109 -7.89 -50.87 17.81
C TYR A 109 -8.22 -49.55 17.10
N PHE A 110 -9.45 -49.10 17.28
CA PHE A 110 -9.94 -47.76 16.96
C PHE A 110 -10.57 -47.13 18.20
N SER A 111 -10.21 -45.88 18.51
CA SER A 111 -10.80 -45.14 19.63
C SER A 111 -11.30 -43.76 19.23
N THR A 112 -12.42 -43.30 19.82
CA THR A 112 -12.96 -41.95 19.64
C THR A 112 -14.00 -41.57 20.70
N TYR A 113 -14.05 -40.28 21.06
CA TYR A 113 -15.25 -39.67 21.64
C TYR A 113 -16.23 -39.34 20.52
N PHE A 114 -17.53 -39.61 20.70
CA PHE A 114 -18.54 -39.32 19.67
C PHE A 114 -19.84 -38.76 20.26
N GLY A 115 -20.56 -37.97 19.46
CA GLY A 115 -21.85 -37.38 19.85
C GLY A 115 -22.31 -36.30 18.88
N VAL A 116 -23.32 -35.53 19.29
CA VAL A 116 -23.68 -34.28 18.61
C VAL A 116 -22.78 -33.18 19.11
N ASP A 117 -22.31 -32.31 18.21
CA ASP A 117 -21.45 -31.20 18.58
C ASP A 117 -22.12 -30.30 19.64
N ALA A 118 -21.40 -30.00 20.72
CA ALA A 118 -21.95 -29.28 21.87
C ALA A 118 -22.44 -27.87 21.52
N SER A 119 -21.92 -27.27 20.44
CA SER A 119 -22.42 -25.99 19.91
C SER A 119 -23.89 -26.02 19.50
N LYS A 120 -24.47 -27.22 19.30
CA LYS A 120 -25.88 -27.41 18.95
C LYS A 120 -26.81 -27.36 20.16
N GLN A 121 -26.29 -27.42 21.38
CA GLN A 121 -27.09 -27.41 22.61
C GLN A 121 -28.23 -28.46 22.55
N ASP A 122 -29.43 -28.13 23.02
CA ASP A 122 -30.59 -29.05 23.02
C ASP A 122 -31.41 -28.99 21.72
N HIS A 123 -30.91 -28.29 20.69
CA HIS A 123 -31.59 -28.20 19.40
C HIS A 123 -31.56 -29.53 18.64
N GLY A 124 -32.67 -29.85 17.97
CA GLY A 124 -32.83 -31.07 17.20
C GLY A 124 -33.27 -32.29 18.01
N ASN A 125 -33.45 -33.40 17.30
CA ASN A 125 -33.98 -34.62 17.88
C ASN A 125 -32.87 -35.62 18.27
N GLY A 126 -31.63 -35.35 17.85
CA GLY A 126 -30.45 -36.09 18.22
C GLY A 126 -30.03 -37.17 17.23
N ILE A 127 -28.89 -37.80 17.49
CA ILE A 127 -28.24 -38.76 16.60
C ILE A 127 -28.07 -40.11 17.29
N LYS A 128 -28.16 -41.20 16.52
CA LYS A 128 -27.78 -42.56 16.91
C LYS A 128 -26.56 -43.01 16.11
N PHE A 129 -25.65 -43.74 16.76
CA PHE A 129 -24.38 -44.15 16.18
C PHE A 129 -24.21 -45.67 16.18
N ARG A 130 -23.67 -46.21 15.10
CA ARG A 130 -23.29 -47.62 15.01
C ARG A 130 -21.96 -47.79 14.29
N PHE A 131 -21.19 -48.78 14.70
CA PHE A 131 -19.85 -49.04 14.21
C PHE A 131 -19.75 -50.48 13.72
N TYR A 132 -19.13 -50.68 12.56
CA TYR A 132 -18.98 -51.98 11.90
C TYR A 132 -17.57 -52.17 11.36
N GLY A 133 -17.05 -53.39 11.42
CA GLY A 133 -15.77 -53.79 10.81
C GLY A 133 -15.99 -54.69 9.59
N SER A 134 -15.11 -54.60 8.60
CA SER A 134 -15.15 -55.50 7.43
C SER A 134 -13.75 -55.83 6.92
N LYS A 135 -13.61 -57.02 6.31
CA LYS A 135 -12.39 -57.46 5.61
C LYS A 135 -12.40 -57.08 4.12
N ASP A 136 -13.58 -56.93 3.52
CA ASP A 136 -13.76 -56.86 2.06
C ASP A 136 -14.67 -55.70 1.60
N ASN A 137 -15.10 -54.85 2.53
CA ASN A 137 -16.03 -53.72 2.31
C ASN A 137 -17.43 -54.16 1.81
N LYS A 138 -17.79 -55.44 1.96
CA LYS A 138 -19.09 -56.01 1.56
C LYS A 138 -19.80 -56.60 2.76
N GLU A 139 -19.14 -57.52 3.47
CA GLU A 139 -19.67 -58.15 4.67
C GLU A 139 -19.25 -57.35 5.91
N TRP A 140 -20.23 -56.93 6.70
CA TRP A 140 -20.03 -56.03 7.85
C TRP A 140 -20.36 -56.73 9.16
N THR A 141 -19.38 -56.78 10.06
CA THR A 141 -19.57 -57.26 11.44
C THR A 141 -19.84 -56.06 12.34
N GLU A 142 -20.94 -56.08 13.10
CA GLU A 142 -21.22 -55.03 14.09
C GLU A 142 -20.18 -55.07 15.23
N LEU A 143 -19.58 -53.91 15.51
CA LEU A 143 -18.62 -53.71 16.59
C LEU A 143 -19.26 -52.99 17.78
N LEU A 144 -20.20 -52.07 17.52
CA LEU A 144 -20.95 -51.32 18.53
C LEU A 144 -22.25 -50.76 17.93
N ASP A 145 -23.41 -51.12 18.46
CA ASP A 145 -24.70 -50.43 18.23
C ASP A 145 -25.08 -49.64 19.49
N ASP A 146 -24.80 -48.33 19.49
CA ASP A 146 -25.15 -47.49 20.63
C ASP A 146 -26.61 -47.06 20.52
N LYS A 147 -27.46 -47.65 21.38
CA LYS A 147 -28.90 -47.38 21.42
C LYS A 147 -29.23 -45.99 21.97
N LYS A 148 -28.27 -45.26 22.53
CA LYS A 148 -28.47 -43.92 23.08
C LYS A 148 -28.69 -42.89 21.96
N VAL A 149 -29.63 -41.97 22.20
CA VAL A 149 -29.80 -40.77 21.38
C VAL A 149 -28.93 -39.66 21.97
N TYR A 150 -28.05 -39.10 21.16
CA TYR A 150 -27.17 -38.01 21.55
C TYR A 150 -27.73 -36.67 21.09
N LYS A 151 -27.71 -35.67 21.98
CA LYS A 151 -27.91 -34.26 21.67
C LYS A 151 -26.65 -33.46 22.04
N GLY A 152 -26.57 -32.18 21.65
CA GLY A 152 -25.41 -31.33 21.97
C GLY A 152 -25.21 -31.12 23.48
N THR A 153 -26.24 -31.31 24.30
CA THR A 153 -26.17 -31.29 25.78
C THR A 153 -25.84 -32.65 26.40
N SER A 154 -25.80 -33.73 25.61
CA SER A 154 -25.57 -35.08 26.12
C SER A 154 -24.09 -35.33 26.41
N GLU A 155 -23.81 -36.03 27.50
CA GLU A 155 -22.49 -36.63 27.75
C GLU A 155 -22.09 -37.50 26.56
N ALA A 156 -20.87 -37.29 26.05
CA ALA A 156 -20.33 -37.94 24.87
C ALA A 156 -20.22 -39.45 25.06
N GLY A 157 -20.41 -40.19 23.97
CA GLY A 157 -20.04 -41.59 23.90
C GLY A 157 -18.52 -41.71 23.79
N PHE A 158 -17.98 -42.83 24.27
CA PHE A 158 -16.59 -43.20 24.04
C PHE A 158 -16.54 -44.61 23.47
N ALA A 159 -15.94 -44.76 22.29
CA ALA A 159 -15.75 -46.04 21.64
C ALA A 159 -14.27 -46.43 21.72
N LYS A 160 -14.01 -47.67 22.15
CA LYS A 160 -12.73 -48.39 21.99
C LYS A 160 -13.06 -49.73 21.34
N LEU A 161 -12.83 -49.84 20.04
CA LEU A 161 -13.25 -50.96 19.20
C LEU A 161 -12.06 -51.83 18.83
N ASN A 162 -12.19 -53.15 19.00
CA ASN A 162 -11.23 -54.11 18.45
C ASN A 162 -11.52 -54.29 16.95
N ILE A 163 -10.56 -53.91 16.12
CA ILE A 163 -10.64 -53.96 14.65
C ILE A 163 -9.58 -54.90 14.07
N LYS A 164 -9.01 -55.79 14.90
CA LYS A 164 -7.95 -56.70 14.48
C LYS A 164 -8.42 -57.56 13.32
N ASN A 165 -7.57 -57.66 12.29
CA ASN A 165 -7.85 -58.34 11.02
C ASN A 165 -8.97 -57.73 10.17
N MET A 166 -9.38 -56.48 10.42
CA MET A 166 -10.31 -55.74 9.57
C MET A 166 -9.55 -54.79 8.65
N ASN A 167 -10.04 -54.62 7.43
CA ASN A 167 -9.51 -53.68 6.43
C ASN A 167 -10.34 -52.39 6.35
N PHE A 168 -11.56 -52.41 6.86
CA PHE A 168 -12.49 -51.28 6.81
C PHE A 168 -13.21 -51.10 8.15
N LEU A 169 -13.39 -49.84 8.55
CA LEU A 169 -14.29 -49.44 9.64
C LEU A 169 -15.40 -48.58 9.06
N LYS A 170 -16.66 -48.91 9.34
CA LYS A 170 -17.84 -48.14 8.95
C LYS A 170 -18.53 -47.56 10.17
N ILE A 171 -18.90 -46.30 10.09
CA ILE A 171 -19.66 -45.59 11.12
C ILE A 171 -20.97 -45.12 10.51
N GLU A 172 -22.09 -45.63 11.01
CA GLU A 172 -23.44 -45.19 10.65
C GLU A 172 -23.90 -44.10 11.62
N ILE A 173 -24.41 -43.02 11.05
CA ILE A 173 -24.77 -41.77 11.74
C ILE A 173 -26.20 -41.44 11.33
N ASP A 174 -27.12 -41.84 12.19
CA ASP A 174 -28.54 -41.85 11.91
C ASP A 174 -29.26 -40.74 12.67
N THR A 175 -30.10 -39.99 11.95
CA THR A 175 -30.92 -38.93 12.56
C THR A 175 -32.07 -39.53 13.37
N ASN A 176 -32.37 -38.94 14.53
CA ASN A 176 -33.52 -39.31 15.33
C ASN A 176 -34.74 -38.40 15.03
N GLY A 177 -35.00 -38.10 13.75
CA GLY A 177 -36.16 -37.32 13.33
C GLY A 177 -35.79 -36.24 12.34
N ASN A 178 -35.88 -34.97 12.77
CA ASN A 178 -35.43 -33.83 11.99
C ASN A 178 -33.91 -33.66 12.16
N ASP A 179 -33.21 -33.48 11.04
CA ASP A 179 -31.77 -33.57 10.95
C ASP A 179 -31.07 -32.22 10.99
N GLY A 180 -31.77 -31.08 10.89
CA GLY A 180 -31.15 -29.75 10.73
C GLY A 180 -30.13 -29.33 11.79
N TRP A 181 -30.06 -30.01 12.94
CA TRP A 181 -29.10 -29.75 14.02
C TRP A 181 -28.17 -30.94 14.32
N ASP A 182 -28.24 -32.00 13.52
CA ASP A 182 -27.57 -33.26 13.75
C ASP A 182 -26.11 -33.22 13.22
N HIS A 183 -25.33 -32.27 13.75
CA HIS A 183 -23.90 -32.16 13.52
C HIS A 183 -23.16 -33.23 14.34
N ALA A 184 -22.88 -34.39 13.73
CA ALA A 184 -22.10 -35.45 14.34
C ALA A 184 -20.62 -35.05 14.47
N SER A 185 -20.06 -35.27 15.65
CA SER A 185 -18.70 -34.88 16.01
C SER A 185 -17.96 -36.05 16.65
N PHE A 186 -16.74 -36.30 16.18
CA PHE A 186 -15.88 -37.39 16.63
C PHE A 186 -14.55 -36.83 17.11
N GLY A 187 -14.40 -36.65 18.42
CA GLY A 187 -13.19 -36.15 19.07
C GLY A 187 -12.15 -37.25 19.23
N ASN A 188 -10.88 -36.91 18.94
CA ASN A 188 -9.73 -37.81 19.03
C ASN A 188 -10.00 -39.18 18.39
N ALA A 189 -10.46 -39.19 17.13
CA ALA A 189 -10.65 -40.42 16.37
C ALA A 189 -9.31 -40.94 15.80
N TYR A 190 -8.83 -42.09 16.26
CA TYR A 190 -7.58 -42.68 15.77
C TYR A 190 -7.55 -44.21 15.84
N PHE A 191 -6.70 -44.79 14.98
CA PHE A 191 -6.33 -46.19 14.95
C PHE A 191 -4.98 -46.40 15.63
N TYR A 192 -4.79 -47.55 16.27
CA TYR A 192 -3.52 -47.88 16.91
C TYR A 192 -3.29 -49.39 17.02
N LYS A 193 -2.01 -49.77 17.08
CA LYS A 193 -1.61 -51.11 17.54
C LYS A 193 -1.62 -51.13 19.07
N GLU A 194 -1.93 -52.29 19.67
CA GLU A 194 -2.21 -52.42 21.11
C GLU A 194 -1.18 -51.74 22.04
N LYS A 195 0.12 -51.86 21.71
CA LYS A 195 1.22 -51.30 22.51
C LYS A 195 1.38 -49.77 22.42
N TYR A 196 0.61 -49.11 21.56
CA TYR A 196 0.73 -47.69 21.23
C TYR A 196 -0.56 -46.91 21.55
N GLU A 197 -1.37 -47.43 22.47
CA GLU A 197 -2.51 -46.70 23.00
C GLU A 197 -2.07 -45.35 23.59
N LEU A 198 -2.68 -44.26 23.12
CA LEU A 198 -2.45 -42.92 23.65
C LEU A 198 -3.40 -42.67 24.82
N ASN A 199 -2.89 -42.30 25.99
CA ASN A 199 -3.71 -41.82 27.09
C ASN A 199 -4.04 -40.33 26.94
N LEU A 200 -4.92 -39.98 25.99
CA LEU A 200 -5.27 -38.59 25.65
C LEU A 200 -6.05 -37.85 26.75
N ASP A 201 -6.32 -38.49 27.88
CA ASP A 201 -6.96 -37.87 29.05
C ASP A 201 -5.96 -37.51 30.15
N GLU A 202 -4.72 -38.01 30.06
CA GLU A 202 -3.64 -37.67 30.98
C GLU A 202 -2.69 -36.61 30.39
N PRO A 203 -2.32 -35.57 31.15
CA PRO A 203 -1.38 -34.56 30.69
C PRO A 203 0.02 -35.16 30.46
N VAL A 204 0.58 -34.93 29.27
CA VAL A 204 1.91 -35.46 28.84
C VAL A 204 3.09 -34.82 29.58
N SER A 205 2.91 -33.63 30.14
CA SER A 205 3.93 -32.89 30.88
C SER A 205 3.32 -31.91 31.89
N ASN A 206 4.16 -31.35 32.76
CA ASN A 206 3.78 -30.36 33.78
C ASN A 206 3.40 -28.98 33.19
N ILE A 207 2.70 -28.89 32.05
CA ILE A 207 2.20 -27.60 31.53
C ILE A 207 1.35 -26.88 32.60
N LYS A 208 0.62 -27.66 33.43
CA LYS A 208 -0.13 -27.15 34.59
C LYS A 208 0.72 -26.32 35.57
N SER A 209 2.03 -26.54 35.66
CA SER A 209 2.93 -25.77 36.53
C SER A 209 3.43 -24.47 35.88
N ILE A 210 3.31 -24.33 34.56
CA ILE A 210 3.87 -23.20 33.80
C ILE A 210 3.04 -21.91 33.98
N THR A 211 1.75 -22.04 34.34
CA THR A 211 0.82 -20.90 34.34
C THR A 211 0.16 -20.58 35.68
N LYS A 212 0.12 -21.50 36.66
CA LYS A 212 -0.63 -21.27 37.93
C LYS A 212 0.20 -20.81 39.13
N GLY A 213 1.49 -21.14 39.19
CA GLY A 213 2.35 -20.76 40.33
C GLY A 213 2.69 -19.27 40.36
N ASP A 214 2.79 -18.64 39.19
CA ASP A 214 3.40 -17.32 39.05
C ASP A 214 2.40 -16.15 38.99
N GLU A 215 1.09 -16.40 38.80
CA GLU A 215 0.12 -15.30 38.60
C GLU A 215 -0.02 -14.40 39.83
N THR A 216 -0.07 -14.98 41.03
CA THR A 216 -0.18 -14.21 42.27
C THR A 216 1.08 -13.39 42.54
N GLU A 217 2.26 -13.95 42.24
CA GLU A 217 3.53 -13.24 42.36
C GLU A 217 3.63 -12.10 41.36
N ILE A 218 3.29 -12.34 40.09
CA ILE A 218 3.27 -11.33 39.03
C ILE A 218 2.30 -10.20 39.39
N LYS A 219 1.07 -10.52 39.84
CA LYS A 219 0.08 -9.50 40.25
C LYS A 219 0.58 -8.61 41.39
N ASN A 220 1.17 -9.21 42.43
CA ASN A 220 1.66 -8.46 43.59
C ASN A 220 2.83 -7.53 43.20
N LYS A 221 3.80 -8.04 42.42
CA LYS A 221 4.98 -7.28 42.01
C LYS A 221 4.72 -6.22 40.95
N LEU A 222 3.77 -6.44 40.04
CA LEU A 222 3.33 -5.42 39.07
C LEU A 222 2.87 -4.13 39.75
N PHE A 223 2.29 -4.23 40.95
CA PHE A 223 1.84 -3.06 41.70
C PHE A 223 2.89 -2.51 42.67
N SER A 224 3.76 -3.37 43.25
CA SER A 224 4.76 -2.94 44.25
C SER A 224 6.11 -2.52 43.68
N SER A 225 6.51 -3.00 42.49
CA SER A 225 7.83 -2.73 41.88
C SER A 225 7.80 -2.91 40.36
N ILE A 226 7.11 -2.00 39.66
CA ILE A 226 6.81 -2.10 38.22
C ILE A 226 8.06 -2.04 37.29
N ASP A 227 9.24 -1.72 37.82
CA ASP A 227 10.46 -1.50 37.03
C ASP A 227 11.17 -2.80 36.59
N ASP A 228 10.88 -3.95 37.20
CA ASP A 228 11.54 -5.24 36.89
C ASP A 228 10.62 -6.23 36.15
N VAL A 229 10.07 -5.84 35.01
CA VAL A 229 9.32 -6.76 34.13
C VAL A 229 10.25 -7.80 33.49
N SER A 230 11.54 -7.49 33.38
CA SER A 230 12.57 -8.38 32.81
C SER A 230 12.68 -9.73 33.53
N SER A 231 12.54 -9.77 34.86
CA SER A 231 12.61 -11.02 35.61
C SER A 231 11.44 -11.99 35.33
N TYR A 232 10.36 -11.50 34.72
CA TYR A 232 9.16 -12.28 34.39
C TYR A 232 8.94 -12.54 32.90
N LYS A 233 9.80 -12.00 32.01
CA LYS A 233 9.64 -12.11 30.54
C LYS A 233 9.36 -13.55 30.08
N LYS A 234 10.13 -14.53 30.60
CA LYS A 234 9.95 -15.94 30.26
C LYS A 234 8.57 -16.48 30.64
N VAL A 235 8.08 -16.17 31.84
CA VAL A 235 6.76 -16.62 32.31
C VAL A 235 5.65 -15.98 31.48
N ILE A 236 5.77 -14.67 31.20
CA ILE A 236 4.82 -13.93 30.36
C ILE A 236 4.72 -14.56 28.97
N PHE A 237 5.86 -14.84 28.32
CA PHE A 237 5.86 -15.45 26.99
C PHE A 237 5.25 -16.85 26.96
N LYS A 238 5.54 -17.68 27.98
CA LYS A 238 4.88 -18.98 28.12
C LYS A 238 3.37 -18.83 28.28
N LYS A 239 2.91 -17.88 29.11
CA LYS A 239 1.48 -17.59 29.29
C LYS A 239 0.83 -17.13 27.99
N ILE A 240 1.46 -16.23 27.24
CA ILE A 240 0.97 -15.75 25.93
C ILE A 240 0.74 -16.93 24.96
N ILE A 241 1.69 -17.87 24.89
CA ILE A 241 1.56 -19.06 24.01
C ILE A 241 0.42 -19.97 24.49
N VAL A 242 0.33 -20.23 25.80
CA VAL A 242 -0.73 -21.05 26.38
C VAL A 242 -2.10 -20.41 26.18
N ASP A 243 -2.24 -19.09 26.36
CA ASP A 243 -3.50 -18.38 26.15
C ASP A 243 -3.94 -18.40 24.68
N ARG A 244 -2.98 -18.29 23.74
CA ARG A 244 -3.25 -18.35 22.30
C ARG A 244 -3.76 -19.73 21.86
N ILE A 245 -3.17 -20.81 22.35
CA ILE A 245 -3.51 -22.19 21.94
C ILE A 245 -4.64 -22.78 22.80
N GLY A 246 -4.58 -22.56 24.11
CA GLY A 246 -5.38 -23.20 25.16
C GLY A 246 -4.63 -24.36 25.82
N GLU A 247 -4.62 -24.40 27.16
CA GLU A 247 -3.89 -25.40 27.96
C GLU A 247 -4.24 -26.85 27.60
N ASN A 248 -5.53 -27.19 27.58
CA ASN A 248 -5.97 -28.55 27.25
C ASN A 248 -5.59 -28.95 25.83
N ARG A 249 -5.74 -28.04 24.87
CA ARG A 249 -5.41 -28.29 23.46
C ARG A 249 -3.90 -28.45 23.26
N LEU A 250 -3.08 -27.68 23.99
CA LEU A 250 -1.61 -27.85 23.95
C LEU A 250 -1.20 -29.20 24.54
N ASN A 251 -1.82 -29.64 25.64
CA ASN A 251 -1.61 -30.98 26.20
C ASN A 251 -1.99 -32.07 25.19
N ASP A 252 -3.18 -31.99 24.58
CA ASP A 252 -3.65 -32.95 23.56
C ASP A 252 -2.65 -33.06 22.38
N LEU A 253 -2.05 -31.93 21.97
CA LEU A 253 -1.05 -31.88 20.90
C LEU A 253 0.31 -32.47 21.29
N MET A 254 0.68 -32.46 22.56
CA MET A 254 1.98 -32.98 23.01
C MET A 254 2.03 -34.50 23.12
N HIS A 255 0.93 -35.22 22.86
CA HIS A 255 0.97 -36.67 22.71
C HIS A 255 1.70 -37.12 21.43
N PHE A 256 1.94 -36.19 20.50
CA PHE A 256 2.71 -36.43 19.28
C PHE A 256 4.17 -36.07 19.52
N ASN A 257 5.09 -37.02 19.30
CA ASN A 257 6.50 -36.84 19.64
C ASN A 257 7.18 -35.65 18.93
N ASP A 258 6.84 -35.40 17.67
CA ASP A 258 7.35 -34.27 16.89
C ASP A 258 6.88 -32.92 17.46
N ILE A 259 5.60 -32.82 17.81
CA ILE A 259 5.04 -31.61 18.43
C ILE A 259 5.57 -31.45 19.85
N LYS A 260 5.67 -32.53 20.62
CA LYS A 260 6.26 -32.54 21.96
C LYS A 260 7.68 -32.02 21.95
N GLU A 261 8.54 -32.57 21.09
CA GLU A 261 9.95 -32.13 20.95
C GLU A 261 10.01 -30.64 20.58
N THR A 262 9.12 -30.20 19.67
CA THR A 262 9.03 -28.80 19.25
C THR A 262 8.59 -27.88 20.39
N VAL A 263 7.59 -28.27 21.18
CA VAL A 263 7.10 -27.48 22.32
C VAL A 263 8.14 -27.44 23.43
N GLU A 264 8.80 -28.55 23.75
CA GLU A 264 9.88 -28.59 24.73
C GLU A 264 11.06 -27.71 24.32
N TRP A 265 11.45 -27.74 23.05
CA TRP A 265 12.43 -26.81 22.49
C TRP A 265 11.96 -25.35 22.60
N LEU A 266 10.74 -25.05 22.14
CA LEU A 266 10.20 -23.70 22.11
C LEU A 266 10.11 -23.08 23.52
N LEU A 267 9.69 -23.85 24.53
CA LEU A 267 9.57 -23.38 25.90
C LEU A 267 10.92 -23.38 26.67
N GLY A 268 11.91 -24.11 26.16
CA GLY A 268 13.25 -24.23 26.72
C GLY A 268 14.27 -23.23 26.17
N ASP A 269 14.08 -22.75 24.94
CA ASP A 269 14.96 -21.79 24.25
C ASP A 269 14.38 -20.37 24.36
N ASP A 270 15.04 -19.50 25.13
CA ASP A 270 14.52 -18.16 25.45
C ASP A 270 14.31 -17.28 24.21
N GLU A 271 15.19 -17.38 23.21
CA GLU A 271 15.07 -16.62 21.97
C GLU A 271 13.91 -17.13 21.10
N ALA A 272 13.75 -18.45 20.94
CA ALA A 272 12.63 -19.02 20.19
C ALA A 272 11.28 -18.70 20.86
N LEU A 273 11.24 -18.82 22.19
CA LEU A 273 10.09 -18.49 23.02
C LEU A 273 9.65 -17.04 22.79
N GLU A 274 10.60 -16.12 22.90
CA GLU A 274 10.36 -14.69 22.70
C GLU A 274 9.89 -14.40 21.27
N LEU A 275 10.59 -14.91 20.25
CA LEU A 275 10.23 -14.69 18.85
C LEU A 275 8.82 -15.17 18.51
N TYR A 276 8.39 -16.31 19.06
CA TYR A 276 7.04 -16.86 18.81
C TYR A 276 5.96 -16.11 19.60
N ALA A 277 6.22 -15.73 20.85
CA ALA A 277 5.30 -14.93 21.65
C ALA A 277 5.12 -13.52 21.09
N ASN A 278 6.23 -12.87 20.71
CA ASN A 278 6.25 -11.51 20.17
C ASN A 278 5.98 -11.46 18.65
N GLY A 279 5.84 -12.59 17.96
CA GLY A 279 5.53 -12.64 16.52
C GLY A 279 4.16 -12.03 16.11
N GLY A 280 3.40 -11.52 17.08
CA GLY A 280 2.14 -10.82 16.89
C GLY A 280 0.95 -11.72 16.55
N ASP A 281 -0.21 -11.10 16.30
CA ASP A 281 -1.41 -11.82 15.83
C ASP A 281 -1.15 -12.51 14.48
N LEU A 282 -1.81 -13.65 14.25
CA LEU A 282 -1.72 -14.41 13.01
C LEU A 282 -2.27 -13.65 11.79
N ASP A 283 -1.78 -13.98 10.59
CA ASP A 283 -2.41 -13.49 9.36
C ASP A 283 -3.77 -14.16 9.23
N GLY A 284 -4.86 -13.39 9.13
CA GLY A 284 -6.23 -13.91 9.13
C GLY A 284 -6.88 -13.98 10.52
N SER A 285 -7.60 -15.08 10.81
CA SER A 285 -8.25 -15.26 12.13
C SER A 285 -7.19 -15.52 13.20
N ASN A 286 -7.20 -14.73 14.27
CA ASN A 286 -6.33 -14.95 15.43
C ASN A 286 -6.97 -15.91 16.45
N SER A 287 -7.68 -16.94 15.97
CA SER A 287 -8.32 -17.96 16.80
C SER A 287 -7.32 -19.03 17.23
N SER A 288 -7.60 -19.70 18.33
CA SER A 288 -6.73 -20.78 18.81
C SER A 288 -6.56 -21.93 17.81
N SER A 289 -7.59 -22.22 17.00
CA SER A 289 -7.49 -23.19 15.91
C SER A 289 -6.39 -22.83 14.89
N GLN A 290 -6.20 -21.54 14.60
CA GLN A 290 -5.13 -21.08 13.73
C GLN A 290 -3.76 -21.12 14.43
N TRP A 291 -3.71 -20.85 15.73
CA TRP A 291 -2.48 -21.02 16.53
C TRP A 291 -2.03 -22.49 16.61
N ILE A 292 -2.98 -23.42 16.68
CA ILE A 292 -2.71 -24.86 16.55
C ILE A 292 -2.10 -25.17 15.17
N LYS A 293 -2.67 -24.61 14.10
CA LYS A 293 -2.13 -24.77 12.73
C LYS A 293 -0.70 -24.23 12.63
N SER A 294 -0.44 -23.04 13.19
CA SER A 294 0.90 -22.44 13.28
C SER A 294 1.88 -23.38 14.00
N LEU A 295 1.52 -23.90 15.17
CA LEU A 295 2.39 -24.83 15.92
C LEU A 295 2.67 -26.12 15.12
N LYS A 296 1.67 -26.68 14.44
CA LYS A 296 1.85 -27.86 13.57
C LYS A 296 2.82 -27.55 12.41
N ILE A 297 2.77 -26.35 11.83
CA ILE A 297 3.71 -25.93 10.77
C ILE A 297 5.13 -25.77 11.34
N LEU A 298 5.26 -25.10 12.49
CA LEU A 298 6.54 -24.95 13.17
C LEU A 298 7.16 -26.32 13.49
N SER A 299 6.35 -27.26 13.96
CA SER A 299 6.78 -28.64 14.24
C SER A 299 7.30 -29.36 13.00
N LYS A 300 6.62 -29.24 11.85
CA LYS A 300 7.11 -29.80 10.57
C LYS A 300 8.49 -29.23 10.19
N ILE A 301 8.68 -27.92 10.33
CA ILE A 301 9.96 -27.27 10.03
C ILE A 301 11.03 -27.74 11.02
N TYR A 302 10.70 -27.74 12.32
CA TYR A 302 11.60 -28.16 13.39
C TYR A 302 12.06 -29.60 13.21
N SER A 303 11.16 -30.55 13.02
CA SER A 303 11.52 -31.96 12.85
C SER A 303 12.47 -32.20 11.67
N LYS A 304 12.37 -31.39 10.60
CA LYS A 304 13.24 -31.50 9.41
C LYS A 304 14.54 -30.72 9.54
N PHE A 305 14.55 -29.59 10.25
CA PHE A 305 15.65 -28.63 10.25
C PHE A 305 16.21 -28.26 11.63
N LYS A 306 15.89 -29.01 12.70
CA LYS A 306 16.36 -28.70 14.07
C LYS A 306 17.88 -28.47 14.22
N GLY A 307 18.69 -29.08 13.35
CA GLY A 307 20.13 -28.82 13.30
C GLY A 307 20.51 -27.36 12.96
N ASP A 308 19.63 -26.62 12.28
CA ASP A 308 19.83 -25.22 11.94
C ASP A 308 19.74 -24.30 13.17
N PHE A 309 18.96 -24.70 14.17
CA PHE A 309 18.64 -23.86 15.33
C PHE A 309 19.71 -23.92 16.43
N ILE A 310 20.79 -24.67 16.20
CA ILE A 310 21.94 -24.80 17.10
C ILE A 310 23.24 -24.28 16.48
N VAL A 311 23.21 -23.76 15.24
CA VAL A 311 24.39 -23.22 14.55
C VAL A 311 24.79 -21.87 15.13
N ASN A 312 25.88 -21.85 15.90
CA ASN A 312 26.36 -20.63 16.58
C ASN A 312 27.24 -19.72 15.72
N ASP A 313 27.64 -20.17 14.52
CA ASP A 313 28.39 -19.34 13.58
C ASP A 313 27.60 -18.07 13.24
N LYS A 314 28.31 -16.96 13.06
CA LYS A 314 27.73 -15.69 12.63
C LYS A 314 27.85 -15.56 11.12
N ASP A 315 26.84 -15.01 10.45
CA ASP A 315 27.01 -14.61 9.05
C ASP A 315 28.10 -13.51 8.98
N PRO A 316 29.09 -13.64 8.10
CA PRO A 316 30.24 -12.74 8.08
C PRO A 316 29.91 -11.31 7.63
N LEU A 317 28.75 -11.08 7.01
CA LEU A 317 28.35 -9.76 6.49
C LEU A 317 27.41 -9.03 7.44
N SER A 318 26.51 -9.74 8.11
CA SER A 318 25.56 -9.14 9.07
C SER A 318 26.05 -9.21 10.51
N GLY A 319 26.90 -10.19 10.86
CA GLY A 319 27.34 -10.46 12.23
C GLY A 319 26.29 -11.14 13.11
N ILE A 320 25.15 -11.53 12.55
CA ILE A 320 24.04 -12.17 13.27
C ILE A 320 24.28 -13.69 13.34
N PRO A 321 24.03 -14.35 14.48
CA PRO A 321 24.12 -15.81 14.57
C PRO A 321 23.15 -16.50 13.61
N LEU A 322 23.63 -17.53 12.90
CA LEU A 322 22.82 -18.27 11.92
C LEU A 322 21.59 -18.93 12.57
N LYS A 323 21.73 -19.47 13.79
CA LYS A 323 20.58 -19.99 14.56
C LYS A 323 19.47 -18.94 14.73
N THR A 324 19.82 -17.67 14.96
CA THR A 324 18.87 -16.58 15.14
C THR A 324 18.13 -16.31 13.84
N VAL A 325 18.85 -16.21 12.71
CA VAL A 325 18.26 -16.03 11.37
C VAL A 325 17.29 -17.17 11.07
N TYR A 326 17.71 -18.42 11.26
CA TYR A 326 16.90 -19.59 10.94
C TYR A 326 15.69 -19.77 11.86
N LYS A 327 15.80 -19.44 13.15
CA LYS A 327 14.64 -19.36 14.06
C LYS A 327 13.62 -18.32 13.58
N LYS A 328 14.09 -17.10 13.24
CA LYS A 328 13.22 -16.05 12.71
C LYS A 328 12.50 -16.49 11.43
N MET A 329 13.19 -17.17 10.53
CA MET A 329 12.60 -17.72 9.31
C MET A 329 11.53 -18.77 9.61
N ALA A 330 11.84 -19.77 10.43
CA ALA A 330 10.93 -20.86 10.78
C ALA A 330 9.66 -20.34 11.46
N ILE A 331 9.82 -19.45 12.44
CA ILE A 331 8.71 -18.84 13.18
C ILE A 331 7.87 -17.97 12.23
N SER A 332 8.48 -17.11 11.42
CA SER A 332 7.73 -16.27 10.48
C SER A 332 6.90 -17.09 9.49
N ILE A 333 7.46 -18.17 8.94
CA ILE A 333 6.74 -19.11 8.06
C ILE A 333 5.57 -19.75 8.81
N SER A 334 5.78 -20.20 10.06
CA SER A 334 4.71 -20.83 10.85
C SER A 334 3.51 -19.91 11.08
N LEU A 335 3.75 -18.61 11.28
CA LEU A 335 2.72 -17.60 11.52
C LEU A 335 1.97 -17.18 10.24
N VAL A 336 2.61 -17.29 9.07
CA VAL A 336 2.02 -16.95 7.76
C VAL A 336 1.20 -18.10 7.18
N TYR A 337 1.73 -19.32 7.24
CA TYR A 337 1.18 -20.50 6.55
C TYR A 337 -0.06 -21.09 7.23
N VAL A 338 -0.60 -20.38 8.23
CA VAL A 338 -1.95 -20.60 8.75
C VAL A 338 -3.01 -20.36 7.66
N ASN A 339 -2.72 -19.53 6.66
CA ASN A 339 -3.46 -19.44 5.40
C ASN A 339 -2.65 -20.05 4.25
N ASP A 340 -3.35 -20.38 3.16
CA ASP A 340 -2.68 -20.82 1.94
C ASP A 340 -1.93 -19.64 1.32
N VAL A 341 -0.61 -19.79 1.19
CA VAL A 341 0.24 -18.82 0.47
C VAL A 341 0.23 -19.22 -1.00
N MET A 342 -0.42 -18.41 -1.84
CA MET A 342 -0.57 -18.67 -3.26
C MET A 342 0.25 -17.67 -4.08
N ASP A 343 0.54 -18.02 -5.33
CA ASP A 343 1.04 -17.03 -6.27
C ASP A 343 -0.03 -15.99 -6.63
N TRP A 344 0.41 -14.93 -7.31
CA TRP A 344 -0.43 -13.81 -7.70
C TRP A 344 -1.54 -14.13 -8.74
N TRP A 345 -1.50 -15.32 -9.35
CA TRP A 345 -2.53 -15.85 -10.26
C TRP A 345 -3.60 -16.62 -9.49
N ARG A 346 -3.36 -16.94 -8.21
CA ARG A 346 -4.28 -17.63 -7.29
C ARG A 346 -4.69 -19.01 -7.78
N GLN A 347 -3.73 -19.75 -8.33
CA GLN A 347 -3.97 -21.11 -8.81
C GLN A 347 -3.84 -22.13 -7.66
N PRO A 348 -4.81 -23.04 -7.44
CA PRO A 348 -4.73 -24.04 -6.36
C PRO A 348 -3.49 -24.95 -6.42
N GLN A 349 -2.98 -25.20 -7.63
CA GLN A 349 -1.79 -26.04 -7.87
C GLN A 349 -0.48 -25.35 -7.48
N THR A 350 -0.52 -24.06 -7.13
CA THR A 350 0.65 -23.23 -6.82
C THR A 350 0.66 -22.80 -5.36
N ILE A 351 -0.12 -23.47 -4.50
CA ILE A 351 -0.05 -23.28 -3.05
C ILE A 351 1.37 -23.65 -2.60
N SER A 352 2.01 -22.72 -1.91
CA SER A 352 3.37 -22.86 -1.44
C SER A 352 3.46 -23.85 -0.29
N ASP A 353 4.55 -24.62 -0.26
CA ASP A 353 4.85 -25.53 0.84
C ASP A 353 5.85 -24.88 1.83
N PRO A 354 5.57 -24.87 3.15
CA PRO A 354 6.40 -24.17 4.13
C PRO A 354 7.82 -24.74 4.22
N ILE A 355 7.99 -26.04 3.98
CA ILE A 355 9.30 -26.71 3.99
C ILE A 355 10.11 -26.34 2.76
N VAL A 356 9.46 -26.29 1.59
CA VAL A 356 10.07 -25.84 0.34
C VAL A 356 10.48 -24.37 0.46
N ARG A 357 9.58 -23.49 0.92
CA ARG A 357 9.85 -22.05 1.13
C ARG A 357 11.03 -21.83 2.06
N TYR A 358 11.05 -22.50 3.22
CA TYR A 358 12.17 -22.41 4.17
C TYR A 358 13.49 -22.83 3.51
N SER A 359 13.48 -23.97 2.79
CA SER A 359 14.66 -24.52 2.12
C SER A 359 15.21 -23.58 1.04
N LEU A 360 14.32 -22.98 0.23
CA LEU A 360 14.68 -22.05 -0.83
C LEU A 360 15.36 -20.80 -0.28
N PHE A 361 14.75 -20.16 0.72
CA PHE A 361 15.33 -18.95 1.32
C PHE A 361 16.62 -19.24 2.09
N LYS A 362 16.73 -20.40 2.76
CA LYS A 362 17.99 -20.83 3.39
C LYS A 362 19.09 -21.03 2.34
N LYS A 363 18.77 -21.63 1.20
CA LYS A 363 19.70 -21.79 0.09
C LYS A 363 20.17 -20.43 -0.44
N LEU A 364 19.23 -19.52 -0.74
CA LEU A 364 19.57 -18.17 -1.20
C LEU A 364 20.40 -17.38 -0.18
N HIS A 365 20.08 -17.52 1.11
CA HIS A 365 20.88 -16.93 2.19
C HIS A 365 22.32 -17.41 2.12
N ASN A 366 22.55 -18.71 1.91
CA ASN A 366 23.89 -19.31 1.94
C ASN A 366 24.72 -19.16 0.66
N GLU A 367 24.12 -18.75 -0.46
CA GLU A 367 24.80 -18.66 -1.74
C GLU A 367 25.25 -17.23 -2.12
N ASN A 368 26.27 -17.15 -2.96
CA ASN A 368 26.66 -15.93 -3.67
C ASN A 368 26.39 -16.06 -5.17
N ASP A 369 26.60 -14.98 -5.90
CA ASP A 369 26.33 -14.85 -7.32
C ASP A 369 27.48 -15.28 -8.24
N LYS A 370 28.57 -15.87 -7.73
CA LYS A 370 29.75 -16.25 -8.54
C LYS A 370 29.38 -17.10 -9.74
N GLN A 371 28.60 -18.16 -9.52
CA GLN A 371 28.19 -19.06 -10.59
C GLN A 371 27.25 -18.35 -11.59
N ASP A 372 26.37 -17.48 -11.10
CA ASP A 372 25.46 -16.69 -11.93
C ASP A 372 26.24 -15.72 -12.84
N GLN A 373 27.30 -15.09 -12.32
CA GLN A 373 28.20 -14.21 -13.08
C GLN A 373 28.93 -14.97 -14.19
N ILE A 374 29.49 -16.15 -13.88
CA ILE A 374 30.20 -16.99 -14.87
C ILE A 374 29.26 -17.37 -16.01
N GLU A 375 28.07 -17.86 -15.68
CA GLU A 375 27.08 -18.29 -16.67
C GLU A 375 26.57 -17.14 -17.53
N TYR A 376 26.31 -15.98 -16.90
CA TYR A 376 25.88 -14.79 -17.64
C TYR A 376 26.98 -14.24 -18.56
N LEU A 377 28.25 -14.30 -18.13
CA LEU A 377 29.37 -13.94 -19.00
C LEU A 377 29.44 -14.84 -20.23
N SER A 378 29.28 -16.16 -20.05
CA SER A 378 29.21 -17.10 -21.17
C SER A 378 28.04 -16.81 -22.10
N GLU A 379 26.86 -16.50 -21.55
CA GLU A 379 25.69 -16.09 -22.34
C GLU A 379 25.97 -14.84 -23.16
N LEU A 380 26.56 -13.80 -22.56
CA LEU A 380 26.91 -12.55 -23.24
C LEU A 380 27.91 -12.79 -24.37
N LYS A 381 28.97 -13.58 -24.13
CA LYS A 381 30.02 -13.90 -25.12
C LYS A 381 29.51 -14.73 -26.31
N ASN A 382 28.44 -15.50 -26.11
CA ASN A 382 27.82 -16.30 -27.17
C ASN A 382 26.89 -15.48 -28.10
N ASN A 383 26.67 -14.18 -27.82
CA ASN A 383 25.88 -13.33 -28.71
C ASN A 383 26.62 -13.04 -30.02
N ASP A 384 25.93 -13.20 -31.14
CA ASP A 384 26.41 -12.78 -32.45
C ASP A 384 26.25 -11.26 -32.60
N LEU A 385 27.26 -10.51 -32.14
CA LEU A 385 27.26 -9.05 -32.14
C LEU A 385 27.12 -8.43 -33.55
N SER A 386 27.39 -9.20 -34.61
CA SER A 386 27.24 -8.73 -36.00
C SER A 386 25.78 -8.52 -36.40
N LYS A 387 24.83 -9.16 -35.68
CA LYS A 387 23.39 -9.07 -35.93
C LYS A 387 22.69 -8.01 -35.10
N LEU A 388 23.43 -7.23 -34.30
CA LEU A 388 22.90 -6.26 -33.36
C LEU A 388 23.19 -4.82 -33.81
N SER A 389 22.35 -3.88 -33.37
CA SER A 389 22.64 -2.45 -33.56
C SER A 389 23.90 -2.03 -32.78
N LYS A 390 24.59 -0.99 -33.24
CA LYS A 390 25.79 -0.45 -32.58
C LYS A 390 25.58 -0.24 -31.06
N ARG A 391 24.43 0.34 -30.69
CA ARG A 391 24.07 0.59 -29.28
C ARG A 391 23.92 -0.69 -28.47
N GLN A 392 23.32 -1.74 -29.05
CA GLN A 392 23.14 -3.03 -28.38
C GLN A 392 24.49 -3.74 -28.21
N SER A 393 25.34 -3.72 -29.23
CA SER A 393 26.68 -4.31 -29.15
C SER A 393 27.55 -3.58 -28.12
N GLU A 394 27.47 -2.25 -28.04
CA GLU A 394 28.14 -1.45 -27.00
C GLU A 394 27.64 -1.79 -25.59
N ASP A 395 26.32 -1.94 -25.39
CA ASP A 395 25.75 -2.35 -24.09
C ASP A 395 26.24 -3.74 -23.65
N ILE A 396 26.22 -4.72 -24.56
CA ILE A 396 26.73 -6.07 -24.27
C ILE A 396 28.22 -6.04 -23.93
N ASN A 397 29.04 -5.34 -24.71
CA ASN A 397 30.47 -5.22 -24.44
C ASN A 397 30.76 -4.56 -23.08
N ASN A 398 30.00 -3.52 -22.73
CA ASN A 398 30.11 -2.89 -21.42
C ASN A 398 29.76 -3.86 -20.29
N ARG A 399 28.68 -4.65 -20.44
CA ARG A 399 28.31 -5.68 -19.46
C ARG A 399 29.37 -6.77 -19.33
N ILE A 400 29.92 -7.25 -20.44
CA ILE A 400 31.04 -8.23 -20.45
C ILE A 400 32.20 -7.68 -19.62
N LYS A 401 32.65 -6.45 -19.91
CA LYS A 401 33.75 -5.80 -19.19
C LYS A 401 33.49 -5.71 -17.68
N VAL A 402 32.27 -5.34 -17.29
CA VAL A 402 31.87 -5.23 -15.87
C VAL A 402 31.90 -6.59 -15.17
N ILE A 403 31.42 -7.66 -15.82
CA ILE A 403 31.43 -9.00 -15.23
C ILE A 403 32.85 -9.59 -15.18
N GLU A 404 33.65 -9.40 -16.23
CA GLU A 404 35.06 -9.84 -16.24
C GLU A 404 35.88 -9.16 -15.14
N ASP A 405 35.68 -7.85 -14.93
CA ASP A 405 36.33 -7.11 -13.84
C ASP A 405 35.95 -7.70 -12.47
N GLN A 406 34.66 -7.94 -12.23
CA GLN A 406 34.18 -8.54 -10.98
C GLN A 406 34.76 -9.94 -10.74
N LEU A 407 34.74 -10.80 -11.75
CA LEU A 407 35.30 -12.16 -11.67
C LEU A 407 36.81 -12.13 -11.41
N SER A 408 37.56 -11.27 -12.09
CA SER A 408 39.01 -11.14 -11.92
C SER A 408 39.41 -10.67 -10.52
N LYS A 409 38.57 -9.84 -9.89
CA LYS A 409 38.76 -9.30 -8.54
C LYS A 409 38.12 -10.13 -7.43
N ASN A 410 37.48 -11.25 -7.76
CA ASN A 410 36.68 -12.07 -6.85
C ASN A 410 35.57 -11.28 -6.10
N ILE A 411 34.92 -10.35 -6.79
CA ILE A 411 33.81 -9.54 -6.25
C ILE A 411 32.51 -10.32 -6.47
N PHE A 412 32.03 -10.95 -5.39
CA PHE A 412 30.79 -11.72 -5.37
C PHE A 412 29.82 -11.15 -4.35
N HIS A 413 28.54 -11.10 -4.70
CA HIS A 413 27.48 -10.61 -3.85
C HIS A 413 26.58 -11.76 -3.41
N ARG A 414 26.02 -11.63 -2.21
CA ARG A 414 25.05 -12.61 -1.69
C ARG A 414 23.78 -12.57 -2.52
N LYS A 415 23.12 -13.72 -2.67
CA LYS A 415 21.86 -13.79 -3.41
C LYS A 415 20.70 -13.09 -2.68
N LEU A 416 20.77 -13.00 -1.35
CA LEU A 416 19.92 -12.13 -0.55
C LEU A 416 20.69 -10.88 -0.10
N ASN A 417 19.96 -9.80 0.19
CA ASN A 417 20.54 -8.67 0.92
C ASN A 417 20.71 -9.02 2.41
N VAL A 418 21.70 -9.85 2.75
CA VAL A 418 21.90 -10.42 4.10
C VAL A 418 22.05 -9.37 5.20
N LYS A 419 22.63 -8.19 4.87
CA LYS A 419 22.74 -7.07 5.82
C LYS A 419 21.37 -6.58 6.28
N VAL A 420 20.38 -6.60 5.39
CA VAL A 420 18.99 -6.27 5.74
C VAL A 420 18.29 -7.51 6.29
N PHE A 421 18.32 -8.63 5.55
CA PHE A 421 17.54 -9.84 5.84
C PHE A 421 17.76 -10.39 7.25
N ASP A 422 19.01 -10.48 7.71
CA ASP A 422 19.32 -11.08 9.02
C ASP A 422 18.89 -10.19 10.20
N ASN A 423 18.84 -8.87 9.95
CA ASN A 423 18.39 -7.86 10.92
C ASN A 423 16.87 -7.71 10.96
N LEU A 424 16.13 -8.33 10.04
CA LEU A 424 14.68 -8.27 10.04
C LEU A 424 14.08 -8.90 11.31
N THR A 425 12.98 -8.32 11.77
CA THR A 425 12.13 -8.91 12.80
C THR A 425 11.17 -9.95 12.18
N ILE A 426 10.43 -10.68 13.03
CA ILE A 426 9.38 -11.60 12.56
C ILE A 426 8.35 -10.88 11.67
N GLU A 427 7.87 -9.70 12.07
CA GLU A 427 6.89 -8.92 11.30
C GLU A 427 7.36 -8.60 9.89
N HIS A 428 8.63 -8.23 9.72
CA HIS A 428 9.23 -7.98 8.40
C HIS A 428 9.32 -9.26 7.56
N MET A 429 9.84 -10.34 8.15
CA MET A 429 10.03 -11.61 7.46
C MET A 429 8.69 -12.24 7.02
N ARG A 430 7.60 -12.02 7.76
CA ARG A 430 6.26 -12.45 7.34
C ARG A 430 5.87 -11.89 5.98
N TRP A 431 6.21 -10.63 5.66
CA TRP A 431 5.94 -10.07 4.33
C TRP A 431 6.81 -10.66 3.22
N ILE A 432 7.99 -11.18 3.54
CA ILE A 432 8.79 -11.94 2.58
C ILE A 432 8.14 -13.30 2.29
N PHE A 433 7.75 -14.02 3.33
CA PHE A 433 7.21 -15.38 3.20
C PHE A 433 5.76 -15.43 2.75
N ASN A 434 4.98 -14.36 2.96
CA ASN A 434 3.60 -14.23 2.50
C ASN A 434 3.47 -13.59 1.11
N THR A 435 4.59 -13.24 0.45
CA THR A 435 4.53 -12.62 -0.88
C THR A 435 3.98 -13.61 -1.91
N TRP A 436 3.10 -13.11 -2.79
CA TRP A 436 2.35 -13.89 -3.79
C TRP A 436 3.22 -14.36 -4.96
N MET A 437 4.17 -15.24 -4.67
CA MET A 437 5.11 -15.82 -5.64
C MET A 437 5.13 -17.34 -5.53
N ASN A 438 5.20 -18.00 -6.68
CA ASN A 438 5.34 -19.44 -6.78
C ASN A 438 6.75 -19.89 -6.34
N ASP A 439 6.86 -20.93 -5.52
CA ASP A 439 8.15 -21.48 -5.05
C ASP A 439 9.08 -21.83 -6.21
N GLU A 440 8.56 -22.35 -7.32
CA GLU A 440 9.33 -22.73 -8.51
C GLU A 440 10.02 -21.52 -9.18
N GLU A 441 9.50 -20.31 -8.97
CA GLU A 441 9.97 -19.10 -9.63
C GLU A 441 10.87 -18.24 -8.74
N ILE A 442 11.02 -18.55 -7.45
CA ILE A 442 11.81 -17.72 -6.51
C ILE A 442 13.26 -17.58 -6.96
N ASN A 443 13.92 -18.68 -7.34
CA ASN A 443 15.30 -18.64 -7.82
C ASN A 443 15.43 -17.88 -9.15
N TRP A 444 14.41 -17.99 -10.01
CA TRP A 444 14.35 -17.27 -11.30
C TRP A 444 14.21 -15.77 -11.09
N LEU A 445 13.24 -15.34 -10.26
CA LEU A 445 13.03 -13.93 -9.88
C LEU A 445 14.28 -13.35 -9.20
N ASN A 446 14.90 -14.10 -8.29
CA ASN A 446 16.15 -13.71 -7.63
C ASN A 446 17.31 -13.49 -8.63
N TYR A 447 17.49 -14.42 -9.56
CA TYR A 447 18.53 -14.33 -10.59
C TYR A 447 18.31 -13.11 -11.48
N TYR A 448 17.10 -12.96 -12.04
CA TYR A 448 16.81 -11.86 -12.94
C TYR A 448 16.90 -10.52 -12.24
N GLY A 449 16.41 -10.42 -11.00
CA GLY A 449 16.47 -9.21 -10.17
C GLY A 449 17.90 -8.69 -9.94
N ARG A 450 18.91 -9.58 -9.92
CA ARG A 450 20.34 -9.19 -9.85
C ARG A 450 20.97 -8.98 -11.23
N ARG A 451 20.55 -9.76 -12.23
CA ARG A 451 21.07 -9.72 -13.61
C ARG A 451 20.90 -8.35 -14.28
N LEU A 452 19.80 -7.64 -14.02
CA LEU A 452 19.52 -6.34 -14.65
C LEU A 452 20.64 -5.32 -14.45
N HIS A 453 21.31 -5.36 -13.30
CA HIS A 453 22.43 -4.50 -12.97
C HIS A 453 23.80 -5.17 -13.15
N GLY A 454 23.85 -6.30 -13.87
CA GLY A 454 25.10 -7.03 -14.11
C GLY A 454 25.74 -7.54 -12.82
N PHE A 455 24.92 -7.98 -11.85
CA PHE A 455 25.37 -8.58 -10.60
C PHE A 455 26.30 -7.68 -9.75
N ASN A 456 26.27 -6.36 -9.94
CA ASN A 456 27.14 -5.40 -9.24
C ASN A 456 26.71 -5.06 -7.79
N GLY A 457 25.89 -5.92 -7.18
CA GLY A 457 25.30 -5.70 -5.86
C GLY A 457 24.05 -4.81 -5.82
N LYS A 458 23.69 -4.14 -6.93
CA LYS A 458 22.38 -3.47 -7.03
C LYS A 458 21.28 -4.48 -7.32
N LEU A 459 20.14 -4.27 -6.69
CA LEU A 459 18.98 -5.13 -6.73
C LEU A 459 17.85 -4.43 -7.47
N SER A 460 17.25 -5.10 -8.46
CA SER A 460 15.98 -4.65 -9.01
C SER A 460 14.88 -4.80 -7.96
N ILE A 461 14.00 -3.82 -7.97
CA ILE A 461 12.97 -3.59 -6.96
C ILE A 461 11.69 -3.02 -7.61
N GLY A 462 11.71 -2.82 -8.93
CA GLY A 462 10.66 -2.20 -9.74
C GLY A 462 9.86 -3.23 -10.51
N GLY A 463 8.53 -3.22 -10.41
CA GLY A 463 7.69 -4.03 -11.32
C GLY A 463 7.89 -3.63 -12.80
N TYR A 464 8.11 -2.33 -13.05
CA TYR A 464 8.40 -1.77 -14.36
C TYR A 464 9.80 -2.09 -14.89
N ASP A 465 10.69 -2.66 -14.08
CA ASP A 465 12.04 -3.02 -14.51
C ASP A 465 12.01 -4.14 -15.57
N TYR A 466 10.97 -4.97 -15.58
CA TYR A 466 10.81 -6.08 -16.53
C TYR A 466 9.45 -6.13 -17.21
N MET A 467 8.40 -5.60 -16.58
CA MET A 467 7.04 -5.77 -17.09
C MET A 467 6.47 -4.45 -17.64
N PRO A 468 6.10 -4.40 -18.93
CA PRO A 468 5.44 -3.24 -19.49
C PRO A 468 3.97 -3.14 -19.02
N TYR A 469 3.41 -1.93 -19.06
CA TYR A 469 1.98 -1.73 -18.84
C TYR A 469 1.19 -2.08 -20.11
N THR A 470 0.24 -3.01 -19.99
CA THR A 470 -0.61 -3.45 -21.12
C THR A 470 -2.08 -3.62 -20.68
N THR A 471 -2.82 -4.56 -21.28
CA THR A 471 -4.23 -4.81 -20.97
C THR A 471 -4.39 -5.90 -19.92
N PRO A 472 -5.51 -5.95 -19.18
CA PRO A 472 -5.79 -7.05 -18.25
C PRO A 472 -5.79 -8.43 -18.93
N ALA A 473 -6.17 -8.51 -20.21
CA ALA A 473 -6.33 -9.77 -20.94
C ALA A 473 -5.03 -10.30 -21.60
N ALA A 474 -3.94 -9.52 -21.60
CA ALA A 474 -2.74 -9.84 -22.39
C ALA A 474 -2.18 -11.26 -22.17
N HIS A 475 -2.12 -11.71 -20.91
CA HIS A 475 -1.70 -13.06 -20.54
C HIS A 475 -2.66 -14.16 -21.01
N HIS A 476 -3.98 -13.92 -20.94
CA HIS A 476 -4.98 -14.86 -21.40
C HIS A 476 -4.95 -15.00 -22.93
N ASP A 477 -4.86 -13.89 -23.65
CA ASP A 477 -4.75 -13.87 -25.10
C ASP A 477 -3.47 -14.58 -25.57
N TYR A 478 -2.37 -14.41 -24.85
CA TYR A 478 -1.12 -15.12 -25.10
C TYR A 478 -1.26 -16.64 -24.92
N PHE A 479 -1.86 -17.07 -23.81
CA PHE A 479 -2.10 -18.49 -23.55
C PHE A 479 -2.99 -19.14 -24.60
N LYS A 480 -4.03 -18.43 -25.05
CA LYS A 480 -4.92 -18.90 -26.11
C LYS A 480 -4.20 -18.98 -27.45
N LYS A 481 -3.41 -17.97 -27.81
CA LYS A 481 -2.67 -17.90 -29.08
C LYS A 481 -1.71 -19.08 -29.27
N PHE A 482 -1.01 -19.45 -28.19
CA PHE A 482 0.02 -20.50 -28.21
C PHE A 482 -0.43 -21.83 -27.59
N GLU A 483 -1.72 -21.96 -27.28
CA GLU A 483 -2.31 -23.18 -26.68
C GLU A 483 -1.63 -23.63 -25.38
N LEU A 484 -1.06 -22.69 -24.61
CA LEU A 484 -0.24 -22.99 -23.42
C LEU A 484 -1.01 -23.71 -22.32
N ASN A 485 -2.34 -23.59 -22.26
CA ASN A 485 -3.18 -24.38 -21.33
C ASN A 485 -3.14 -25.89 -21.62
N ASN A 486 -2.74 -26.30 -22.82
CA ASN A 486 -2.52 -27.69 -23.19
C ASN A 486 -1.01 -27.92 -23.40
N PRO A 487 -0.26 -28.30 -22.34
CA PRO A 487 1.20 -28.40 -22.41
C PRO A 487 1.69 -29.46 -23.42
N ASP A 488 0.83 -30.41 -23.81
CA ASP A 488 1.16 -31.45 -24.78
C ASP A 488 0.97 -31.01 -26.25
N SER A 489 0.36 -29.85 -26.50
CA SER A 489 0.22 -29.31 -27.86
C SER A 489 1.58 -28.90 -28.43
N GLU A 490 1.77 -29.10 -29.74
CA GLU A 490 3.02 -28.73 -30.42
C GLU A 490 3.30 -27.22 -30.32
N LYS A 491 2.26 -26.37 -30.44
CA LYS A 491 2.42 -24.92 -30.26
C LYS A 491 2.89 -24.54 -28.86
N ALA A 492 2.37 -25.19 -27.82
CA ALA A 492 2.81 -24.92 -26.46
C ALA A 492 4.26 -25.35 -26.24
N LYS A 493 4.66 -26.51 -26.77
CA LYS A 493 6.05 -26.99 -26.70
C LYS A 493 7.01 -26.06 -27.42
N GLU A 494 6.68 -25.64 -28.65
CA GLU A 494 7.50 -24.71 -29.45
C GLU A 494 7.63 -23.35 -28.75
N GLU A 495 6.52 -22.79 -28.28
CA GLU A 495 6.53 -21.49 -27.62
C GLU A 495 7.25 -21.55 -26.27
N PHE A 496 7.03 -22.60 -25.47
CA PHE A 496 7.78 -22.79 -24.24
C PHE A 496 9.28 -22.97 -24.51
N ALA A 497 9.68 -23.72 -25.54
CA ALA A 497 11.09 -23.84 -25.92
C ALA A 497 11.70 -22.49 -26.34
N ARG A 498 10.93 -21.64 -27.05
CA ARG A 498 11.33 -20.27 -27.39
C ARG A 498 11.54 -19.42 -26.13
N MET A 499 10.63 -19.52 -25.17
CA MET A 499 10.71 -18.81 -23.89
C MET A 499 11.80 -19.35 -22.98
N ASP A 500 12.03 -20.66 -22.97
CA ASP A 500 13.11 -21.30 -22.24
C ASP A 500 14.46 -20.82 -22.77
N LYS A 501 14.63 -20.72 -24.09
CA LYS A 501 15.85 -20.14 -24.68
C LYS A 501 16.06 -18.67 -24.30
N LYS A 502 14.99 -17.89 -24.16
CA LYS A 502 15.05 -16.47 -23.80
C LYS A 502 15.31 -16.24 -22.31
N TRP A 503 14.64 -17.02 -21.47
CA TRP A 503 14.53 -16.78 -20.03
C TRP A 503 15.20 -17.86 -19.16
N ASN A 504 15.76 -18.91 -19.76
CA ASN A 504 16.37 -20.06 -19.11
C ASN A 504 15.43 -20.73 -18.08
N LEU A 505 14.15 -20.91 -18.42
CA LEU A 505 13.10 -21.37 -17.51
C LEU A 505 13.42 -22.75 -16.89
N THR A 506 13.75 -23.74 -17.72
CA THR A 506 14.01 -25.13 -17.30
C THR A 506 15.21 -25.24 -16.36
N LYS A 507 16.22 -24.36 -16.52
CA LYS A 507 17.38 -24.25 -15.60
C LYS A 507 16.95 -24.00 -14.16
N PHE A 508 15.90 -23.21 -13.96
CA PHE A 508 15.36 -22.91 -12.63
C PHE A 508 14.26 -23.89 -12.19
N GLY A 509 13.98 -24.92 -12.99
CA GLY A 509 12.96 -25.94 -12.70
C GLY A 509 11.53 -25.52 -13.09
N ILE A 510 11.37 -24.42 -13.83
CA ILE A 510 10.07 -23.98 -14.36
C ILE A 510 9.71 -24.89 -15.54
N LYS A 511 8.49 -25.46 -15.51
CA LYS A 511 8.04 -26.47 -16.48
C LYS A 511 6.92 -25.92 -17.37
N ASN A 512 6.78 -26.50 -18.56
CA ASN A 512 5.56 -26.37 -19.37
C ASN A 512 4.46 -27.25 -18.76
N ASN A 513 3.65 -26.68 -17.88
CA ASN A 513 2.59 -27.40 -17.16
C ASN A 513 1.21 -26.76 -17.29
N GLY A 514 1.04 -25.84 -18.25
CA GLY A 514 -0.21 -25.13 -18.51
C GLY A 514 -0.70 -24.18 -17.41
N LEU A 515 0.19 -23.79 -16.50
CA LEU A 515 -0.10 -22.84 -15.43
C LEU A 515 0.43 -21.44 -15.79
N TYR A 516 -0.27 -20.38 -15.37
CA TYR A 516 0.31 -19.04 -15.45
C TYR A 516 1.53 -18.94 -14.52
N LYS A 517 2.54 -18.20 -15.00
CA LYS A 517 3.85 -18.01 -14.36
C LYS A 517 4.27 -16.56 -14.48
N ALA A 518 5.17 -16.09 -13.62
CA ALA A 518 5.62 -14.70 -13.61
C ALA A 518 6.26 -14.27 -14.94
N TRP A 519 6.99 -15.18 -15.61
CA TRP A 519 7.61 -14.91 -16.91
C TRP A 519 6.60 -14.52 -18.00
N VAL A 520 5.36 -15.02 -17.92
CA VAL A 520 4.28 -14.69 -18.86
C VAL A 520 3.95 -13.21 -18.73
N GLY A 521 3.78 -12.72 -17.50
CA GLY A 521 3.54 -11.31 -17.22
C GLY A 521 4.69 -10.43 -17.72
N ILE A 522 5.94 -10.86 -17.51
CA ILE A 522 7.12 -10.15 -18.03
C ILE A 522 7.12 -10.09 -19.57
N GLU A 523 6.73 -11.16 -20.26
CA GLU A 523 6.73 -11.21 -21.72
C GLU A 523 5.67 -10.29 -22.34
N VAL A 524 4.45 -10.26 -21.78
CA VAL A 524 3.28 -9.64 -22.43
C VAL A 524 2.77 -8.39 -21.72
N GLY A 525 3.29 -8.09 -20.54
CA GLY A 525 2.81 -7.00 -19.69
C GLY A 525 1.56 -7.34 -18.87
N GLN A 526 1.24 -6.43 -17.94
CA GLN A 526 0.03 -6.43 -17.13
C GLN A 526 -0.39 -5.00 -16.76
N VAL A 527 -1.60 -4.83 -16.21
CA VAL A 527 -2.02 -3.58 -15.57
C VAL A 527 -1.36 -3.39 -14.19
N CYS A 528 -1.64 -2.26 -13.54
CA CYS A 528 -1.05 -1.85 -12.26
C CYS A 528 -1.06 -2.94 -11.16
N GLY A 529 -2.12 -3.74 -11.10
CA GLY A 529 -2.21 -4.88 -10.18
C GLY A 529 -1.16 -5.95 -10.43
N GLY A 530 -0.93 -6.32 -11.69
CA GLY A 530 0.17 -7.23 -12.03
C GLY A 530 1.51 -6.58 -11.70
N ILE A 531 1.77 -5.37 -12.18
CA ILE A 531 3.07 -4.69 -11.98
C ILE A 531 3.47 -4.62 -10.51
N SER A 532 2.54 -4.26 -9.63
CA SER A 532 2.81 -4.16 -8.20
C SER A 532 3.11 -5.51 -7.56
N LYS A 533 2.37 -6.56 -7.94
CA LYS A 533 2.61 -7.90 -7.41
C LYS A 533 3.97 -8.46 -7.93
N LEU A 534 4.45 -8.06 -9.12
CA LEU A 534 5.74 -8.51 -9.68
C LEU A 534 6.87 -7.84 -8.91
N GLY A 535 6.76 -6.51 -8.77
CA GLY A 535 7.74 -5.74 -8.01
C GLY A 535 7.86 -6.26 -6.58
N SER A 536 6.73 -6.65 -5.97
CA SER A 536 6.71 -7.28 -4.64
C SER A 536 7.37 -8.66 -4.63
N ALA A 537 7.01 -9.55 -5.57
CA ALA A 537 7.62 -10.87 -5.73
C ALA A 537 9.14 -10.81 -5.95
N MET A 538 9.62 -9.92 -6.82
CA MET A 538 11.04 -9.73 -7.08
C MET A 538 11.78 -9.21 -5.85
N THR A 539 11.23 -8.19 -5.17
CA THR A 539 11.84 -7.61 -3.97
C THR A 539 11.95 -8.66 -2.85
N SER A 540 10.91 -9.45 -2.64
CA SER A 540 10.92 -10.51 -1.63
C SER A 540 11.78 -11.70 -2.00
N ALA A 541 11.92 -12.06 -3.29
CA ALA A 541 12.89 -13.06 -3.73
C ALA A 541 14.35 -12.65 -3.44
N LEU A 542 14.62 -11.36 -3.23
CA LEU A 542 15.92 -10.81 -2.83
C LEU A 542 16.07 -10.62 -1.32
N GLY A 543 15.09 -11.05 -0.53
CA GLY A 543 15.11 -10.99 0.93
C GLY A 543 14.69 -9.65 1.50
N LEU A 544 13.93 -8.84 0.75
CA LEU A 544 13.43 -7.55 1.22
C LEU A 544 11.90 -7.61 1.44
N PRO A 545 11.39 -7.15 2.60
CA PRO A 545 9.96 -7.04 2.85
C PRO A 545 9.27 -6.18 1.79
N SER A 546 8.20 -6.70 1.21
CA SER A 546 7.39 -5.98 0.25
C SER A 546 5.95 -6.46 0.31
N THR A 547 5.01 -5.58 -0.02
CA THR A 547 3.60 -5.99 -0.11
C THR A 547 2.79 -5.08 -1.01
N VAL A 548 1.79 -5.65 -1.69
CA VAL A 548 0.87 -4.90 -2.54
C VAL A 548 -0.17 -4.16 -1.70
N VAL A 549 -0.47 -2.93 -2.12
CA VAL A 549 -1.44 -2.03 -1.50
C VAL A 549 -2.37 -1.45 -2.57
N GLY A 550 -3.61 -1.15 -2.19
CA GLY A 550 -4.59 -0.47 -3.04
C GLY A 550 -4.53 1.04 -2.90
N GLN A 551 -4.87 1.72 -3.98
CA GLN A 551 -5.21 3.15 -4.06
C GLN A 551 -6.53 3.29 -4.85
N PRO A 552 -7.25 4.41 -4.78
CA PRO A 552 -8.46 4.60 -5.58
C PRO A 552 -8.21 4.33 -7.08
N GLY A 553 -8.82 3.28 -7.63
CA GLY A 553 -8.66 2.86 -9.02
C GLY A 553 -7.29 2.29 -9.41
N HIS A 554 -6.38 2.06 -8.45
CA HIS A 554 -4.99 1.72 -8.74
C HIS A 554 -4.38 0.76 -7.71
N ALA A 555 -3.33 0.04 -8.10
CA ALA A 555 -2.56 -0.81 -7.19
C ALA A 555 -1.11 -0.33 -7.17
N ALA A 556 -0.57 -0.18 -5.97
CA ALA A 556 0.81 0.17 -5.68
C ALA A 556 1.44 -0.92 -4.80
N TYR A 557 2.70 -0.75 -4.39
CA TYR A 557 3.32 -1.68 -3.46
C TYR A 557 4.35 -0.98 -2.58
N LEU A 558 4.44 -1.44 -1.33
CA LEU A 558 5.42 -0.99 -0.36
C LEU A 558 6.69 -1.79 -0.52
N ASN A 559 7.84 -1.12 -0.47
CA ASN A 559 9.14 -1.79 -0.44
C ASN A 559 9.97 -1.29 0.72
N TYR A 560 10.50 -2.22 1.50
CA TYR A 560 11.50 -1.91 2.51
C TYR A 560 12.87 -1.74 1.85
N ARG A 561 13.51 -0.60 2.09
CA ARG A 561 14.83 -0.26 1.56
C ARG A 561 15.96 -0.59 2.55
N GLY A 562 15.63 -1.18 3.70
CA GLY A 562 16.56 -1.36 4.81
C GLY A 562 16.61 -0.12 5.70
N ASN A 563 17.16 -0.29 6.91
CA ASN A 563 17.34 0.77 7.89
C ASN A 563 16.08 1.63 8.06
N GLY A 564 14.88 1.07 8.26
CA GLY A 564 13.65 1.83 8.51
C GLY A 564 13.13 2.73 7.42
N ILE A 565 13.54 2.52 6.16
CA ILE A 565 13.09 3.32 5.02
C ILE A 565 12.10 2.50 4.18
N TRP A 566 10.95 3.08 3.88
CA TRP A 566 9.88 2.47 3.11
C TRP A 566 9.54 3.29 1.88
N SER A 567 9.56 2.74 0.67
CA SER A 567 9.02 3.42 -0.51
C SER A 567 7.64 2.91 -0.89
N LEU A 568 6.87 3.76 -1.55
CA LEU A 568 5.62 3.41 -2.22
C LEU A 568 5.87 3.49 -3.73
N ASP A 569 5.96 2.32 -4.35
CA ASP A 569 6.28 2.17 -5.77
C ASP A 569 5.02 1.91 -6.58
N ASN A 570 5.07 2.23 -7.87
CA ASN A 570 3.88 2.33 -8.73
C ASN A 570 2.81 3.23 -8.06
N ASN A 571 3.22 4.39 -7.55
CA ASN A 571 2.39 5.30 -6.77
C ASN A 571 1.65 6.30 -7.67
N VAL A 572 0.32 6.31 -7.61
CA VAL A 572 -0.53 7.30 -8.32
C VAL A 572 -1.36 8.13 -7.34
N GLY A 573 -1.90 7.50 -6.30
CA GLY A 573 -2.82 8.15 -5.34
C GLY A 573 -2.17 8.72 -4.08
N GLY A 574 -0.86 8.58 -3.91
CA GLY A 574 -0.15 9.00 -2.70
C GLY A 574 -0.31 8.06 -1.49
N TRP A 575 0.41 8.38 -0.40
CA TRP A 575 0.42 7.58 0.84
C TRP A 575 -0.91 7.66 1.60
N SER A 576 -1.54 8.83 1.64
CA SER A 576 -2.76 9.08 2.42
C SER A 576 -3.95 8.21 1.99
N THR A 577 -4.02 7.84 0.72
CA THR A 577 -5.08 6.99 0.15
C THR A 577 -4.70 5.51 0.07
N ALA A 578 -3.42 5.19 0.30
CA ALA A 578 -2.92 3.83 0.23
C ALA A 578 -3.54 2.97 1.35
N ASN A 579 -4.04 1.80 0.97
CA ASN A 579 -4.68 0.88 1.89
C ASN A 579 -4.28 -0.58 1.61
N LYS A 580 -4.39 -1.42 2.63
CA LYS A 580 -4.18 -2.85 2.54
C LYS A 580 -5.33 -3.53 3.27
N GLY A 581 -6.08 -4.40 2.56
CA GLY A 581 -7.18 -5.16 3.16
C GLY A 581 -6.72 -6.24 4.15
N GLU A 582 -5.44 -6.57 4.14
CA GLU A 582 -4.79 -7.53 5.05
C GLU A 582 -4.14 -6.81 6.26
N ARG A 583 -3.59 -7.59 7.18
CA ARG A 583 -2.89 -7.13 8.39
C ARG A 583 -1.67 -6.25 8.04
N MET A 584 -1.57 -5.09 8.70
CA MET A 584 -0.36 -4.27 8.77
C MET A 584 0.56 -4.76 9.91
N PRO A 585 1.87 -4.42 9.91
CA PRO A 585 2.79 -4.88 10.94
C PRO A 585 2.30 -4.49 12.34
N LEU A 586 2.55 -5.36 13.32
CA LEU A 586 2.06 -5.24 14.70
C LEU A 586 0.53 -5.22 14.85
N ASN A 587 -0.22 -5.48 13.77
CA ASN A 587 -1.67 -5.41 13.71
C ASN A 587 -2.26 -4.02 14.01
N LEU A 588 -1.47 -2.96 13.81
CA LEU A 588 -1.95 -1.58 13.84
C LEU A 588 -2.90 -1.41 12.66
N THR A 589 -4.21 -1.19 12.90
CA THR A 589 -5.33 -1.07 11.91
C THR A 589 -6.22 -2.29 11.61
N SER A 590 -6.19 -3.38 12.41
CA SER A 590 -7.22 -4.42 12.22
C SER A 590 -8.65 -3.87 12.41
N SER A 591 -9.62 -4.56 11.82
CA SER A 591 -11.07 -4.33 12.02
C SER A 591 -11.55 -4.35 13.48
N ARG A 592 -10.66 -4.65 14.44
CA ARG A 592 -10.90 -4.63 15.89
C ARG A 592 -10.99 -3.21 16.48
N TRP A 593 -10.35 -2.22 15.86
CA TRP A 593 -10.23 -0.86 16.41
C TRP A 593 -11.28 0.06 15.77
N ASP A 594 -12.57 -0.31 15.90
CA ASP A 594 -13.76 0.21 15.18
C ASP A 594 -13.99 1.74 15.23
N ILE A 595 -13.08 2.47 15.88
CA ILE A 595 -13.21 3.87 16.28
C ILE A 595 -12.20 4.79 15.57
N THR A 596 -11.02 4.30 15.16
CA THR A 596 -9.89 5.20 14.83
C THR A 596 -9.42 5.21 13.37
N VAL A 597 -9.93 4.35 12.48
CA VAL A 597 -9.67 4.47 11.03
C VAL A 597 -10.86 3.86 10.28
N PRO A 598 -11.46 4.55 9.29
CA PRO A 598 -12.43 3.91 8.41
C PRO A 598 -11.82 2.63 7.83
N LYS A 599 -12.51 1.48 7.98
CA LYS A 599 -12.02 0.11 7.66
C LYS A 599 -11.41 -0.11 6.26
N LYS A 600 -11.40 0.90 5.38
CA LYS A 600 -10.94 0.83 3.98
C LYS A 600 -10.08 2.00 3.49
N HIS A 601 -9.70 2.97 4.34
CA HIS A 601 -8.95 4.16 3.86
C HIS A 601 -7.69 4.42 4.70
N GLY A 602 -6.52 4.39 4.04
CA GLY A 602 -5.29 4.97 4.58
C GLY A 602 -4.56 4.16 5.66
N ASN A 603 -4.87 2.88 5.87
CA ASN A 603 -4.22 2.10 6.94
C ASN A 603 -2.72 1.84 6.73
N VAL A 604 -2.22 1.98 5.49
CA VAL A 604 -0.79 1.98 5.18
C VAL A 604 -0.04 3.07 5.96
N ASN A 605 -0.72 4.15 6.34
CA ASN A 605 -0.09 5.29 7.02
C ASN A 605 0.37 4.99 8.46
N PHE A 606 0.07 3.81 8.99
CA PHE A 606 0.63 3.33 10.26
C PHE A 606 2.02 2.69 10.12
N ILE A 607 2.54 2.55 8.90
CA ILE A 607 3.82 1.85 8.65
C ILE A 607 5.00 2.50 9.37
N LEU A 608 5.06 3.84 9.45
CA LEU A 608 6.16 4.54 10.13
C LEU A 608 6.17 4.27 11.63
N LEU A 609 4.99 4.31 12.26
CA LEU A 609 4.82 4.00 13.66
C LEU A 609 5.18 2.54 13.94
N ALA A 610 4.77 1.62 13.06
CA ALA A 610 5.11 0.21 13.18
C ALA A 610 6.62 -0.02 13.04
N GLU A 611 7.26 0.64 12.08
CA GLU A 611 8.70 0.55 11.85
C GLU A 611 9.50 1.06 13.04
N ASP A 612 9.13 2.21 13.61
CA ASP A 612 9.80 2.76 14.78
C ASP A 612 9.71 1.81 15.99
N ALA A 613 8.54 1.19 16.19
CA ALA A 613 8.37 0.16 17.22
C ALA A 613 9.24 -1.09 16.95
N LEU A 614 9.39 -1.50 15.69
CA LEU A 614 10.22 -2.66 15.33
C LEU A 614 11.72 -2.38 15.37
N ILE A 615 12.15 -1.14 15.17
CA ILE A 615 13.53 -0.69 15.38
C ILE A 615 13.84 -0.65 16.88
N ASN A 616 12.91 -0.15 17.70
CA ASN A 616 13.01 -0.12 19.15
C ASN A 616 12.36 -1.36 19.78
N TYR A 617 12.71 -2.54 19.25
CA TYR A 617 12.04 -3.82 19.53
C TYR A 617 11.89 -4.11 21.03
N ASP A 618 12.99 -4.03 21.80
CA ASP A 618 12.99 -4.39 23.23
C ASP A 618 12.07 -3.48 24.06
N ASP A 619 12.17 -2.16 23.86
CA ASP A 619 11.36 -1.16 24.55
C ASP A 619 9.87 -1.30 24.19
N TYR A 620 9.58 -1.54 22.91
CA TYR A 620 8.22 -1.75 22.44
C TYR A 620 7.60 -3.02 23.05
N TYR A 621 8.30 -4.16 23.04
CA TYR A 621 7.74 -5.39 23.58
C TYR A 621 7.67 -5.39 25.11
N GLU A 622 8.55 -4.67 25.80
CA GLU A 622 8.39 -4.42 27.23
C GLU A 622 7.15 -3.57 27.53
N SER A 623 6.90 -2.55 26.71
CA SER A 623 5.66 -1.76 26.73
C SER A 623 4.41 -2.63 26.47
N GLU A 624 4.44 -3.52 25.46
CA GLU A 624 3.34 -4.43 25.15
C GLU A 624 3.11 -5.48 26.25
N ASN A 625 4.16 -5.99 26.89
CA ASN A 625 4.05 -6.93 28.00
C ASN A 625 3.32 -6.29 29.18
N LEU A 626 3.66 -5.05 29.53
CA LEU A 626 2.95 -4.27 30.55
C LEU A 626 1.47 -4.07 30.17
N ARG A 627 1.19 -3.73 28.90
CA ARG A 627 -0.18 -3.58 28.40
C ARG A 627 -0.96 -4.89 28.46
N TYR A 628 -0.36 -6.02 28.08
CA TYR A 628 -0.95 -7.35 28.18
C TYR A 628 -1.29 -7.70 29.63
N LEU A 629 -0.38 -7.46 30.57
CA LEU A 629 -0.60 -7.73 32.00
C LEU A 629 -1.70 -6.84 32.60
N ALA A 630 -1.73 -5.55 32.23
CA ALA A 630 -2.79 -4.62 32.63
C ALA A 630 -4.17 -5.13 32.20
N ASN A 631 -4.30 -5.51 30.92
CA ASN A 631 -5.53 -6.05 30.36
C ASN A 631 -5.94 -7.40 30.99
N THR A 632 -4.96 -8.22 31.37
CA THR A 632 -5.22 -9.56 31.92
C THR A 632 -5.69 -9.49 33.37
N TYR A 633 -5.10 -8.61 34.19
CA TYR A 633 -5.29 -8.67 35.64
C TYR A 633 -5.99 -7.46 36.26
N PHE A 634 -5.97 -6.30 35.61
CA PHE A 634 -6.38 -5.04 36.23
C PHE A 634 -7.47 -4.29 35.47
N LYS A 635 -8.05 -4.87 34.42
CA LYS A 635 -9.06 -4.21 33.58
C LYS A 635 -10.28 -3.67 34.36
N ASN A 636 -10.62 -4.30 35.49
CA ASN A 636 -11.75 -3.91 36.35
C ASN A 636 -11.35 -2.96 37.50
N ASP A 637 -10.07 -2.59 37.62
CA ASP A 637 -9.54 -1.64 38.61
C ASP A 637 -8.90 -0.46 37.86
N GLU A 638 -9.69 0.59 37.61
CA GLU A 638 -9.31 1.70 36.72
C GLU A 638 -7.98 2.37 37.13
N LEU A 639 -7.78 2.59 38.43
CA LEU A 639 -6.57 3.24 38.96
C LEU A 639 -5.33 2.40 38.68
N LYS A 640 -5.39 1.09 38.96
CA LYS A 640 -4.26 0.19 38.66
C LYS A 640 -4.06 0.03 37.16
N TYR A 641 -5.14 -0.08 36.40
CA TYR A 641 -5.11 -0.19 34.95
C TYR A 641 -4.39 0.99 34.31
N LEU A 642 -4.84 2.22 34.59
CA LEU A 642 -4.23 3.43 34.05
C LEU A 642 -2.79 3.64 34.55
N SER A 643 -2.47 3.26 35.79
CA SER A 643 -1.09 3.32 36.30
C SER A 643 -0.14 2.44 35.49
N ILE A 644 -0.53 1.18 35.23
CA ILE A 644 0.30 0.24 34.47
C ILE A 644 0.38 0.66 33.00
N LEU A 645 -0.71 1.15 32.40
CA LEU A 645 -0.67 1.68 31.03
C LEU A 645 0.23 2.92 30.91
N ASN A 646 0.26 3.81 31.91
CA ASN A 646 1.22 4.91 31.92
C ASN A 646 2.67 4.41 32.01
N ASN A 647 2.97 3.37 32.79
CA ASN A 647 4.30 2.77 32.82
C ASN A 647 4.66 2.06 31.49
N SER A 648 3.68 1.46 30.82
CA SER A 648 3.84 0.96 29.45
C SER A 648 4.28 2.08 28.49
N LEU A 649 3.68 3.27 28.57
CA LEU A 649 4.09 4.43 27.76
C LEU A 649 5.45 5.02 28.17
N LYS A 650 5.92 4.82 29.41
CA LYS A 650 7.27 5.21 29.80
C LYS A 650 8.34 4.35 29.11
N LYS A 651 8.04 3.06 28.88
CA LYS A 651 8.93 2.13 28.16
C LYS A 651 8.96 2.46 26.67
N TYR A 652 7.79 2.66 26.06
CA TYR A 652 7.71 3.10 24.66
C TYR A 652 6.54 4.07 24.47
N LYS A 653 6.88 5.37 24.33
CA LYS A 653 5.90 6.47 24.32
C LYS A 653 4.87 6.35 23.20
N ALA A 654 5.26 5.81 22.06
CA ALA A 654 4.41 5.72 20.88
C ALA A 654 3.62 4.40 20.83
N ASN A 655 3.47 3.66 21.94
CA ASN A 655 2.64 2.46 21.95
C ASN A 655 1.16 2.82 21.72
N TYR A 656 0.74 2.77 20.46
CA TYR A 656 -0.60 3.13 20.02
C TYR A 656 -1.69 2.23 20.60
N LYS A 657 -1.39 0.95 20.84
CA LYS A 657 -2.34 0.03 21.47
C LYS A 657 -2.60 0.43 22.92
N THR A 658 -1.55 0.81 23.66
CA THR A 658 -1.69 1.36 25.02
C THR A 658 -2.48 2.66 25.01
N LEU A 659 -2.20 3.58 24.08
CA LEU A 659 -2.98 4.82 23.94
C LEU A 659 -4.45 4.53 23.62
N TYR A 660 -4.76 3.56 22.78
CA TYR A 660 -6.15 3.18 22.52
C TYR A 660 -6.81 2.54 23.76
N ASP A 661 -6.12 1.65 24.47
CA ASP A 661 -6.62 1.07 25.73
C ASP A 661 -6.95 2.17 26.74
N MET A 662 -6.12 3.24 26.81
CA MET A 662 -6.42 4.44 27.60
C MET A 662 -7.61 5.24 27.04
N LEU A 663 -7.73 5.44 25.72
CA LEU A 663 -8.85 6.14 25.09
C LEU A 663 -10.20 5.51 25.48
N MET A 664 -10.25 4.18 25.59
CA MET A 664 -11.45 3.46 25.99
C MET A 664 -11.89 3.77 27.43
N VAL A 665 -11.00 4.29 28.28
CA VAL A 665 -11.31 4.83 29.60
C VAL A 665 -11.64 6.32 29.53
N TYR A 666 -10.83 7.12 28.83
CA TYR A 666 -10.98 8.58 28.77
C TYR A 666 -12.21 9.06 28.00
N LYS A 667 -12.73 8.27 27.07
CA LYS A 667 -13.95 8.62 26.31
C LYS A 667 -15.17 8.87 27.21
N ASP A 668 -15.20 8.24 28.38
CA ASP A 668 -16.30 8.31 29.35
C ASP A 668 -16.00 9.30 30.50
N LYS A 669 -14.87 10.03 30.43
CA LYS A 669 -14.46 11.07 31.40
C LYS A 669 -15.07 12.43 31.08
N ASN A 670 -14.82 13.43 31.93
CA ASN A 670 -15.25 14.79 31.67
C ASN A 670 -14.44 15.44 30.52
N ASP A 671 -14.95 16.52 29.94
CA ASP A 671 -14.35 17.14 28.74
C ASP A 671 -12.94 17.68 28.96
N TYR A 672 -12.60 18.14 30.17
CA TYR A 672 -11.23 18.57 30.49
C TYR A 672 -10.26 17.38 30.46
N GLU A 673 -10.63 16.25 31.09
CA GLU A 673 -9.82 15.03 31.05
C GLU A 673 -9.65 14.48 29.63
N LYS A 674 -10.69 14.59 28.78
CA LYS A 674 -10.60 14.24 27.35
C LYS A 674 -9.58 15.11 26.62
N VAL A 675 -9.56 16.43 26.86
CA VAL A 675 -8.58 17.35 26.26
C VAL A 675 -7.16 17.03 26.72
N GLU A 676 -6.94 16.81 28.02
CA GLU A 676 -5.62 16.43 28.55
C GLU A 676 -5.12 15.12 27.96
N PHE A 677 -6.01 14.13 27.77
CA PHE A 677 -5.68 12.92 27.05
C PHE A 677 -5.36 13.19 25.57
N GLY A 678 -6.12 14.05 24.89
CA GLY A 678 -5.82 14.50 23.52
C GLY A 678 -4.43 15.13 23.38
N LYS A 679 -4.03 15.99 24.33
CA LYS A 679 -2.67 16.55 24.40
C LYS A 679 -1.61 15.48 24.59
N LYS A 680 -1.86 14.49 25.46
CA LYS A 680 -0.99 13.33 25.65
C LYS A 680 -0.81 12.54 24.35
N VAL A 681 -1.89 12.32 23.59
CA VAL A 681 -1.83 11.63 22.28
C VAL A 681 -0.96 12.40 21.29
N LEU A 682 -1.15 13.72 21.16
CA LEU A 682 -0.34 14.57 20.27
C LEU A 682 1.15 14.51 20.65
N SER A 683 1.47 14.61 21.93
CA SER A 683 2.86 14.54 22.41
C SER A 683 3.51 13.17 22.17
N ASN A 684 2.78 12.08 22.43
CA ASN A 684 3.31 10.73 22.34
C ASN A 684 3.50 10.24 20.90
N LEU A 685 2.64 10.71 19.99
CA LEU A 685 2.61 10.29 18.59
C LEU A 685 3.14 11.35 17.61
N LYS A 686 3.83 12.39 18.09
CA LYS A 686 4.50 13.39 17.25
C LYS A 686 5.28 12.71 16.11
N THR A 687 5.25 13.30 14.91
CA THR A 687 5.79 12.73 13.65
C THR A 687 5.04 11.51 13.08
N TYR A 688 3.90 11.13 13.65
CA TYR A 688 2.98 10.14 13.08
C TYR A 688 1.61 10.77 12.77
N PRO A 689 1.50 11.65 11.74
CA PRO A 689 0.31 12.45 11.45
C PRO A 689 -0.98 11.67 11.42
N PHE A 690 -0.98 10.55 10.70
CA PHE A 690 -2.19 9.77 10.52
C PHE A 690 -2.63 9.08 11.82
N PRO A 691 -1.76 8.35 12.57
CA PRO A 691 -2.12 7.82 13.89
C PRO A 691 -2.69 8.83 14.89
N TYR A 692 -2.03 9.98 15.12
CA TYR A 692 -2.56 10.93 16.10
C TYR A 692 -3.79 11.68 15.61
N ALA A 693 -3.83 12.08 14.33
CA ALA A 693 -4.91 12.94 13.86
C ALA A 693 -6.26 12.24 13.96
N TYR A 694 -6.34 10.96 13.61
CA TYR A 694 -7.60 10.23 13.75
C TYR A 694 -8.01 10.01 15.21
N MET A 695 -7.06 9.64 16.08
CA MET A 695 -7.36 9.45 17.51
C MET A 695 -7.84 10.76 18.14
N VAL A 696 -7.16 11.87 17.84
CA VAL A 696 -7.50 13.20 18.37
C VAL A 696 -8.80 13.72 17.76
N LYS A 697 -9.06 13.51 16.46
CA LYS A 697 -10.36 13.86 15.84
C LYS A 697 -11.52 13.11 16.47
N TYR A 698 -11.34 11.84 16.82
CA TYR A 698 -12.35 11.10 17.59
C TYR A 698 -12.57 11.73 18.96
N ILE A 699 -11.51 12.05 19.71
CA ILE A 699 -11.62 12.74 21.01
C ILE A 699 -12.36 14.09 20.85
N ILE A 700 -12.02 14.90 19.85
CA ILE A 700 -12.69 16.18 19.53
C ILE A 700 -14.19 15.98 19.29
N SER A 701 -14.58 14.88 18.63
CA SER A 701 -15.99 14.60 18.29
C SER A 701 -16.87 14.28 19.50
N ILE A 702 -16.29 13.87 20.62
CA ILE A 702 -16.99 13.49 21.85
C ILE A 702 -16.86 14.54 22.97
N ILE A 703 -16.24 15.69 22.69
CA ILE A 703 -16.21 16.86 23.59
C ILE A 703 -17.47 17.69 23.35
N GLY A 704 -18.22 17.97 24.42
CA GLY A 704 -19.39 18.84 24.39
C GLY A 704 -19.04 20.33 24.49
N ASP A 705 -18.06 20.68 25.32
CA ASP A 705 -17.60 22.05 25.51
C ASP A 705 -16.90 22.62 24.26
N LYS A 706 -17.43 23.73 23.73
CA LYS A 706 -16.96 24.33 22.47
C LYS A 706 -15.60 25.00 22.58
N THR A 707 -15.23 25.52 23.74
CA THR A 707 -13.94 26.15 24.00
C THR A 707 -12.85 25.08 24.07
N LEU A 708 -13.09 24.00 24.80
CA LEU A 708 -12.20 22.84 24.88
C LEU A 708 -12.09 22.11 23.54
N GLN A 709 -13.20 22.01 22.79
CA GLN A 709 -13.19 21.47 21.44
C GLN A 709 -12.30 22.30 20.49
N PHE A 710 -12.39 23.64 20.56
CA PHE A 710 -11.54 24.54 19.80
C PHE A 710 -10.06 24.43 20.21
N GLU A 711 -9.77 24.40 21.51
CA GLU A 711 -8.40 24.26 22.05
C GLU A 711 -7.71 23.02 21.44
N LEU A 712 -8.32 21.84 21.56
CA LEU A 712 -7.72 20.61 21.04
C LEU A 712 -7.66 20.58 19.50
N THR A 713 -8.65 21.18 18.82
CA THR A 713 -8.62 21.32 17.35
C THR A 713 -7.45 22.19 16.89
N ASN A 714 -7.16 23.28 17.61
CA ASN A 714 -6.06 24.17 17.28
C ASN A 714 -4.69 23.50 17.50
N LEU A 715 -4.54 22.79 18.62
CA LEU A 715 -3.32 22.01 18.92
C LEU A 715 -3.07 20.93 17.87
N LEU A 716 -4.12 20.22 17.43
CA LEU A 716 -4.02 19.26 16.33
C LEU A 716 -3.52 19.92 15.04
N ASN A 717 -4.13 21.04 14.64
CA ASN A 717 -3.75 21.76 13.42
C ASN A 717 -2.32 22.30 13.49
N LYS A 718 -1.88 22.78 14.65
CA LYS A 718 -0.48 23.20 14.87
C LYS A 718 0.48 22.04 14.68
N GLN A 719 0.22 20.89 15.29
CA GLN A 719 1.07 19.70 15.13
C GLN A 719 1.11 19.21 13.68
N LEU A 720 -0.03 19.21 12.98
CA LEU A 720 -0.09 18.87 11.55
C LEU A 720 0.73 19.86 10.70
N LYS A 721 0.67 21.16 10.98
CA LYS A 721 1.49 22.16 10.28
C LYS A 721 2.99 21.99 10.56
N GLU A 722 3.38 21.65 11.79
CA GLU A 722 4.77 21.32 12.13
C GLU A 722 5.25 20.10 11.33
N ASP A 723 4.48 19.02 11.32
CA ASP A 723 4.83 17.78 10.61
C ASP A 723 4.79 17.96 9.08
N ALA A 724 3.93 18.84 8.55
CA ALA A 724 3.87 19.19 7.14
C ALA A 724 5.12 19.93 6.64
N ASN A 725 5.87 20.57 7.54
CA ASN A 725 7.08 21.36 7.26
C ASN A 725 8.35 20.74 7.86
N ILE A 726 8.29 19.51 8.37
CA ILE A 726 9.43 18.87 9.05
C ILE A 726 10.60 18.66 8.08
N GLU A 727 11.84 18.94 8.47
CA GLU A 727 13.02 18.66 7.64
C GLU A 727 14.07 17.85 8.39
N GLY A 728 14.97 17.19 7.64
CA GLY A 728 16.10 16.44 8.22
C GLY A 728 15.73 15.16 8.98
N THR A 729 14.44 14.86 9.11
CA THR A 729 13.96 13.62 9.75
C THR A 729 13.87 12.49 8.73
N LYS A 730 14.17 11.28 9.16
CA LYS A 730 14.03 10.07 8.34
C LYS A 730 12.58 9.87 7.92
N ASN A 731 12.34 9.59 6.64
CA ASN A 731 11.00 9.48 6.03
C ASN A 731 10.16 10.78 6.10
N ASP A 732 10.79 11.96 6.14
CA ASP A 732 10.11 13.26 6.12
C ASP A 732 9.10 13.39 4.97
N TYR A 733 9.39 12.89 3.78
CA TYR A 733 8.47 12.90 2.63
C TYR A 733 7.15 12.17 2.91
N ILE A 734 7.14 11.11 3.71
CA ILE A 734 5.92 10.40 4.11
C ILE A 734 5.18 11.23 5.17
N ILE A 735 5.90 11.74 6.17
CA ILE A 735 5.32 12.57 7.25
C ILE A 735 4.65 13.81 6.65
N LYS A 736 5.37 14.54 5.80
CA LYS A 736 4.87 15.71 5.05
C LYS A 736 3.62 15.36 4.27
N HIS A 737 3.65 14.27 3.49
CA HIS A 737 2.51 13.87 2.67
C HIS A 737 1.29 13.50 3.53
N GLN A 738 1.49 12.79 4.64
CA GLN A 738 0.41 12.43 5.55
C GLN A 738 -0.20 13.67 6.22
N ALA A 739 0.64 14.55 6.77
CA ALA A 739 0.18 15.78 7.41
C ALA A 739 -0.58 16.68 6.42
N ASN A 740 -0.03 16.90 5.23
CA ASN A 740 -0.67 17.73 4.20
C ASN A 740 -2.03 17.19 3.73
N SER A 741 -2.25 15.88 3.80
CA SER A 741 -3.53 15.28 3.41
C SER A 741 -4.71 15.66 4.32
N PHE A 742 -4.45 16.19 5.52
CA PHE A 742 -5.49 16.69 6.41
C PHE A 742 -5.92 18.13 6.10
N PHE A 743 -5.22 18.84 5.22
CA PHE A 743 -5.56 20.20 4.79
C PHE A 743 -6.34 20.26 3.47
N SER A 744 -6.55 19.12 2.79
CA SER A 744 -7.14 19.06 1.45
C SER A 744 -8.66 18.76 1.42
N GLY A 745 -9.39 18.97 2.52
CA GLY A 745 -10.80 18.56 2.67
C GLY A 745 -11.83 19.70 2.71
N GLU A 746 -13.11 19.37 2.44
CA GLU A 746 -14.27 20.27 2.41
C GLU A 746 -14.80 20.69 3.79
N VAL A 747 -14.30 20.09 4.88
CA VAL A 747 -14.72 20.43 6.24
C VAL A 747 -13.97 21.68 6.71
N ASP A 748 -14.70 22.78 6.82
CA ASP A 748 -14.18 24.02 7.39
C ASP A 748 -14.07 23.90 8.92
N ASP A 749 -12.88 23.53 9.40
CA ASP A 749 -12.52 23.53 10.82
C ASP A 749 -11.81 24.83 11.26
N THR A 750 -11.81 25.88 10.42
CA THR A 750 -11.21 27.18 10.79
C THR A 750 -12.04 27.89 11.85
N LEU A 751 -11.41 28.68 12.72
CA LEU A 751 -12.15 29.49 13.70
C LEU A 751 -12.94 30.61 13.01
N GLY A 752 -12.38 31.19 11.96
CA GLY A 752 -13.05 32.20 11.16
C GLY A 752 -12.34 32.46 9.84
N LYS A 753 -13.05 33.14 8.93
CA LYS A 753 -12.59 33.50 7.59
C LYS A 753 -12.56 35.01 7.41
N PHE A 754 -11.67 35.47 6.53
CA PHE A 754 -11.51 36.88 6.17
C PHE A 754 -11.26 37.02 4.67
N SER A 755 -11.74 38.11 4.08
CA SER A 755 -11.49 38.49 2.68
C SER A 755 -11.42 40.02 2.54
N PHE A 756 -10.52 40.53 1.72
CA PHE A 756 -10.44 41.95 1.35
C PHE A 756 -11.51 42.36 0.33
N ASP A 757 -12.08 41.41 -0.39
CA ASP A 757 -13.05 41.63 -1.46
C ASP A 757 -14.29 40.72 -1.36
N GLY A 758 -15.26 40.98 -2.23
CA GLY A 758 -16.54 40.25 -2.29
C GLY A 758 -17.60 40.73 -1.29
N PRO A 759 -18.73 40.01 -1.17
CA PRO A 759 -19.86 40.40 -0.32
C PRO A 759 -19.51 40.52 1.18
N ASN A 760 -18.45 39.84 1.60
CA ASN A 760 -17.94 39.81 2.96
C ASN A 760 -16.59 40.53 3.11
N ALA A 761 -16.29 41.46 2.20
CA ALA A 761 -15.08 42.28 2.25
C ALA A 761 -14.92 42.95 3.63
N ASN A 762 -13.69 42.89 4.16
CA ASN A 762 -13.29 43.49 5.42
C ASN A 762 -14.11 43.01 6.63
N LYS A 763 -14.59 41.75 6.59
CA LYS A 763 -15.29 41.11 7.71
C LYS A 763 -14.60 39.82 8.11
N ILE A 764 -14.48 39.61 9.42
CA ILE A 764 -14.19 38.29 9.99
C ILE A 764 -15.51 37.58 10.22
N ILE A 765 -15.64 36.38 9.65
CA ILE A 765 -16.80 35.52 9.84
C ILE A 765 -16.37 34.32 10.68
N PHE A 766 -16.82 34.28 11.94
CA PHE A 766 -16.58 33.15 12.82
C PHE A 766 -17.40 31.94 12.40
N ASN A 767 -16.79 30.76 12.49
CA ASN A 767 -17.38 29.50 12.11
C ASN A 767 -18.48 29.10 13.10
N GLU A 768 -19.65 28.78 12.56
CA GLU A 768 -20.87 28.47 13.30
C GLU A 768 -20.68 27.33 14.32
N LYS A 769 -19.79 26.37 14.02
CA LYS A 769 -19.45 25.25 14.92
C LYS A 769 -18.97 25.69 16.31
N PHE A 770 -18.34 26.87 16.39
CA PHE A 770 -17.78 27.44 17.61
C PHE A 770 -18.64 28.58 18.19
N THR A 771 -19.79 28.89 17.57
CA THR A 771 -20.73 29.94 18.02
C THR A 771 -21.66 29.43 19.13
N GLY A 772 -22.25 30.36 19.91
CA GLY A 772 -23.08 30.07 21.08
C GLY A 772 -22.92 31.15 22.15
N SER A 773 -22.73 30.75 23.41
CA SER A 773 -22.37 31.66 24.52
C SER A 773 -20.91 32.12 24.52
N ASN A 774 -20.12 31.70 23.53
CA ASN A 774 -18.69 32.00 23.44
C ASN A 774 -18.45 33.45 23.00
N GLN A 775 -17.48 34.10 23.64
CA GLN A 775 -16.91 35.35 23.15
C GLN A 775 -15.63 35.04 22.37
N PHE A 776 -15.38 35.79 21.30
CA PHE A 776 -14.17 35.67 20.49
C PHE A 776 -13.19 36.79 20.82
N ARG A 777 -11.91 36.53 20.57
CA ARG A 777 -10.83 37.50 20.67
C ARG A 777 -10.13 37.67 19.33
N ILE A 778 -9.79 38.91 18.98
CA ILE A 778 -9.22 39.29 17.67
C ILE A 778 -8.01 40.20 17.90
N SER A 779 -6.89 39.89 17.26
CA SER A 779 -5.70 40.74 17.19
C SER A 779 -5.34 41.02 15.73
N PHE A 780 -4.91 42.25 15.49
CA PHE A 780 -4.44 42.75 14.18
C PHE A 780 -2.97 43.18 14.22
N ASP A 781 -2.29 43.01 15.36
CA ASP A 781 -0.91 43.46 15.62
C ASP A 781 0.02 42.30 16.04
N GLY A 782 -0.13 41.15 15.40
CA GLY A 782 0.72 39.99 15.67
C GLY A 782 0.49 39.34 17.03
N GLY A 783 -0.65 39.62 17.68
CA GLY A 783 -1.03 39.04 18.97
C GLY A 783 -0.62 39.88 20.18
N ALA A 784 -0.17 41.13 19.98
CA ALA A 784 0.20 42.02 21.07
C ALA A 784 -1.02 42.46 21.89
N GLU A 785 -2.12 42.83 21.22
CA GLU A 785 -3.37 43.21 21.87
C GLU A 785 -4.57 42.46 21.28
N PHE A 786 -5.54 42.10 22.13
CA PHE A 786 -6.76 41.39 21.72
C PHE A 786 -8.02 42.19 22.05
N LYS A 787 -8.88 42.38 21.04
CA LYS A 787 -10.25 42.87 21.19
C LYS A 787 -11.20 41.71 21.45
N ILE A 788 -12.22 41.89 22.28
CA ILE A 788 -13.24 40.88 22.56
C ILE A 788 -14.54 41.24 21.82
N THR A 789 -15.19 40.25 21.20
CA THR A 789 -16.52 40.40 20.58
C THR A 789 -17.38 39.17 20.84
N SER A 790 -18.70 39.34 20.87
CA SER A 790 -19.66 38.21 20.85
C SER A 790 -20.30 38.04 19.47
N ASP A 791 -19.93 38.90 18.50
CA ASP A 791 -20.53 38.91 17.18
C ASP A 791 -19.94 37.78 16.33
N ARG A 792 -20.83 37.04 15.66
CA ARG A 792 -20.42 36.04 14.66
C ARG A 792 -19.74 36.68 13.44
N ILE A 793 -20.13 37.90 13.08
CA ILE A 793 -19.58 38.64 11.94
C ILE A 793 -19.02 39.96 12.48
N TYR A 794 -17.70 40.09 12.51
CA TYR A 794 -17.01 41.29 12.95
C TYR A 794 -16.56 42.11 11.73
N THR A 795 -17.03 43.35 11.60
CA THR A 795 -16.62 44.26 10.52
C THR A 795 -15.39 45.06 10.97
N LEU A 796 -14.32 45.02 10.18
CA LEU A 796 -13.07 45.72 10.50
C LEU A 796 -13.23 47.23 10.32
N THR A 797 -12.66 47.99 11.25
CA THR A 797 -12.54 49.45 11.12
C THR A 797 -11.32 49.82 10.27
N SER A 798 -11.25 51.06 9.78
CA SER A 798 -10.05 51.55 9.05
C SER A 798 -8.76 51.39 9.84
N LYS A 799 -8.81 51.62 11.17
CA LYS A 799 -7.66 51.41 12.07
C LYS A 799 -7.26 49.94 12.22
N ASP A 800 -8.22 49.02 12.09
CA ASP A 800 -7.92 47.58 12.09
C ASP A 800 -7.19 47.19 10.81
N LEU A 801 -7.68 47.67 9.66
CA LEU A 801 -7.08 47.42 8.34
C LEU A 801 -5.65 47.95 8.24
N GLU A 802 -5.34 49.11 8.84
CA GLU A 802 -3.98 49.69 8.87
C GLU A 802 -2.96 48.81 9.60
N LYS A 803 -3.39 48.03 10.61
CA LYS A 803 -2.48 47.16 11.37
C LYS A 803 -2.19 45.84 10.66
N ILE A 804 -3.05 45.41 9.74
CA ILE A 804 -2.94 44.12 9.05
C ILE A 804 -1.82 44.16 8.01
N ASN A 805 -0.89 43.22 8.11
CA ASN A 805 0.17 43.00 7.13
C ASN A 805 0.66 41.54 7.18
N GLU A 806 1.65 41.20 6.35
CA GLU A 806 2.23 39.84 6.26
C GLU A 806 2.90 39.34 7.56
N THR A 807 3.34 40.26 8.42
CA THR A 807 3.95 39.95 9.71
C THR A 807 2.89 39.83 10.79
N ASN A 808 1.99 40.80 10.88
CA ASN A 808 0.99 40.88 11.94
C ASN A 808 -0.15 39.88 11.76
N ASN A 809 -0.50 39.54 10.51
CA ASN A 809 -1.62 38.67 10.16
C ASN A 809 -2.93 39.09 10.85
N ILE A 810 -3.95 38.22 10.83
CA ILE A 810 -5.12 38.33 11.70
C ILE A 810 -5.10 37.14 12.64
N ILE A 811 -5.10 37.39 13.95
CA ILE A 811 -5.06 36.34 14.97
C ILE A 811 -6.39 36.29 15.70
N LEU A 812 -7.03 35.13 15.69
CA LEU A 812 -8.33 34.86 16.28
C LEU A 812 -8.18 33.92 17.49
N GLY A 813 -9.13 33.93 18.42
CA GLY A 813 -9.25 32.94 19.48
C GLY A 813 -10.63 32.94 20.14
N ILE A 814 -10.87 32.00 21.04
CA ILE A 814 -12.06 31.98 21.91
C ILE A 814 -11.64 32.47 23.30
N ASN A 815 -12.44 33.36 23.89
CA ASN A 815 -12.23 33.85 25.24
C ASN A 815 -12.36 32.69 26.25
N GLY A 816 -11.36 32.51 27.11
CA GLY A 816 -11.26 31.38 28.04
C GLY A 816 -10.20 30.34 27.68
N THR A 817 -9.58 30.41 26.50
CA THR A 817 -8.38 29.64 26.15
C THR A 817 -7.26 30.55 25.66
N ASN A 818 -6.00 30.12 25.82
CA ASN A 818 -4.84 30.82 25.29
C ASN A 818 -4.50 30.42 23.85
N GLU A 819 -5.18 29.42 23.28
CA GLU A 819 -4.99 29.00 21.89
C GLU A 819 -5.47 30.05 20.87
N THR A 820 -4.75 30.13 19.75
CA THR A 820 -4.99 31.12 18.70
C THR A 820 -4.97 30.49 17.30
N PHE A 821 -5.84 30.98 16.43
CA PHE A 821 -5.91 30.64 15.01
C PHE A 821 -5.47 31.85 14.16
N THR A 822 -4.50 31.65 13.26
CA THR A 822 -3.99 32.71 12.39
C THR A 822 -4.57 32.61 10.99
N ILE A 823 -5.10 33.72 10.47
CA ILE A 823 -5.38 33.91 9.05
C ILE A 823 -4.16 34.58 8.43
N ASP A 824 -3.45 33.82 7.59
CA ASP A 824 -2.22 34.28 6.95
C ASP A 824 -2.52 35.32 5.85
N ILE A 825 -1.92 36.50 5.97
CA ILE A 825 -2.04 37.60 5.03
C ILE A 825 -0.82 37.59 4.11
N LYS A 826 -1.05 37.62 2.80
CA LYS A 826 -0.02 37.48 1.77
C LYS A 826 0.14 38.75 0.95
N LYS A 827 1.28 38.86 0.26
CA LYS A 827 1.51 39.88 -0.78
C LYS A 827 1.58 39.21 -2.15
N TYR A 828 1.32 40.01 -3.18
CA TYR A 828 1.59 39.58 -4.54
C TYR A 828 3.09 39.64 -4.84
N GLU A 829 3.62 38.59 -5.47
CA GLU A 829 4.99 38.53 -5.97
C GLU A 829 5.02 38.77 -7.48
N ASN A 830 6.08 39.43 -7.97
CA ASN A 830 6.43 39.53 -9.41
C ASN A 830 5.33 40.08 -10.35
N VAL A 831 4.60 41.12 -9.93
CA VAL A 831 3.49 41.71 -10.70
C VAL A 831 3.90 42.67 -11.84
N GLU A 832 5.16 43.10 -11.88
CA GLU A 832 5.65 44.15 -12.80
C GLU A 832 5.53 43.79 -14.30
N ASN A 833 5.62 42.49 -14.59
CA ASN A 833 5.61 41.94 -15.94
C ASN A 833 4.28 41.30 -16.33
N GLU A 834 3.20 41.47 -15.55
CA GLU A 834 1.88 40.91 -15.90
C GLU A 834 1.16 41.76 -16.96
N LEU A 835 1.40 43.08 -16.99
CA LEU A 835 0.76 44.02 -17.91
C LEU A 835 1.77 44.70 -18.86
N ILE A 836 1.36 44.89 -20.11
CA ILE A 836 2.09 45.61 -21.15
C ILE A 836 1.23 46.76 -21.64
N VAL A 837 1.88 47.84 -22.10
CA VAL A 837 1.21 48.98 -22.73
C VAL A 837 1.14 48.74 -24.24
N ASN A 838 -0.05 48.81 -24.81
CA ASN A 838 -0.22 48.93 -26.25
C ASN A 838 0.27 50.33 -26.69
N GLU A 839 1.30 50.35 -27.52
CA GLU A 839 1.97 51.59 -27.92
C GLU A 839 1.09 52.54 -28.76
N TYR A 840 0.04 52.05 -29.42
CA TYR A 840 -0.77 52.86 -30.34
C TYR A 840 -1.96 53.57 -29.69
N ASP A 841 -2.53 53.01 -28.62
CA ASP A 841 -3.66 53.59 -27.92
C ASP A 841 -3.44 53.79 -26.41
N GLY A 842 -2.29 53.36 -25.88
CA GLY A 842 -1.94 53.49 -24.47
C GLY A 842 -2.76 52.59 -23.55
N SER A 843 -3.56 51.65 -24.09
CA SER A 843 -4.28 50.67 -23.29
C SER A 843 -3.33 49.64 -22.69
N PHE A 844 -3.72 49.02 -21.57
CA PHE A 844 -2.97 47.91 -20.99
C PHE A 844 -3.52 46.58 -21.50
N VAL A 845 -2.61 45.64 -21.77
CA VAL A 845 -2.93 44.27 -22.17
C VAL A 845 -2.17 43.27 -21.31
N GLY A 846 -2.75 42.09 -21.09
CA GLY A 846 -2.14 41.04 -20.29
C GLY A 846 -3.13 40.26 -19.42
N LYS A 847 -2.59 39.39 -18.58
CA LYS A 847 -3.40 38.51 -17.71
C LYS A 847 -3.95 39.29 -16.52
N ASN A 848 -5.16 38.94 -16.09
CA ASN A 848 -5.80 39.45 -14.87
C ASN A 848 -5.98 40.99 -14.81
N ILE A 849 -6.14 41.66 -15.95
CA ILE A 849 -6.30 43.13 -15.99
C ILE A 849 -7.46 43.64 -15.12
N ASP A 850 -8.49 42.82 -14.92
CA ASP A 850 -9.63 43.04 -14.02
C ASP A 850 -9.24 43.18 -12.54
N LYS A 851 -8.07 42.65 -12.16
CA LYS A 851 -7.52 42.71 -10.81
C LYS A 851 -6.62 43.91 -10.56
N TYR A 852 -6.41 44.77 -11.56
CA TYR A 852 -5.58 45.96 -11.43
C TYR A 852 -6.42 47.23 -11.29
N GLU A 853 -5.86 48.17 -10.54
CA GLU A 853 -6.30 49.55 -10.44
C GLU A 853 -5.15 50.48 -10.79
N TRP A 854 -5.51 51.70 -11.22
CA TRP A 854 -4.58 52.71 -11.70
C TRP A 854 -4.80 54.05 -11.02
N SER A 855 -3.76 54.90 -11.00
CA SER A 855 -3.77 56.23 -10.40
C SER A 855 -2.78 57.18 -11.10
N PHE A 856 -3.08 58.49 -11.09
CA PHE A 856 -2.13 59.55 -11.48
C PHE A 856 -1.39 60.16 -10.29
N ASP A 857 -1.94 60.07 -9.08
CA ASP A 857 -1.47 60.78 -7.87
C ASP A 857 -1.04 59.83 -6.74
N LYS A 858 -1.16 58.52 -6.95
CA LYS A 858 -0.97 57.42 -5.96
C LYS A 858 -2.00 57.41 -4.81
N GLN A 859 -2.98 58.30 -4.84
CA GLN A 859 -3.99 58.47 -3.79
C GLN A 859 -5.36 57.99 -4.26
N THR A 860 -5.79 58.44 -5.43
CA THR A 860 -7.07 58.10 -6.04
C THR A 860 -6.88 56.95 -7.02
N TRP A 861 -7.47 55.80 -6.72
CA TRP A 861 -7.35 54.58 -7.52
C TRP A 861 -8.65 54.26 -8.24
N GLN A 862 -8.56 53.81 -9.49
CA GLN A 862 -9.69 53.42 -10.33
C GLN A 862 -9.44 52.09 -11.04
N ASP A 863 -10.48 51.34 -11.34
CA ASP A 863 -10.38 50.05 -12.03
C ASP A 863 -9.75 50.18 -13.42
N LEU A 864 -8.79 49.31 -13.73
CA LEU A 864 -8.04 49.36 -14.99
C LEU A 864 -8.78 48.73 -16.18
N ALA A 865 -9.57 47.67 -15.94
CA ALA A 865 -10.07 46.74 -16.95
C ALA A 865 -10.73 47.35 -18.19
N ASN A 866 -11.29 48.56 -18.06
CA ASN A 866 -12.04 49.24 -19.11
C ASN A 866 -11.62 50.70 -19.32
N TYR A 867 -10.49 51.13 -18.75
CA TYR A 867 -10.03 52.51 -18.87
C TYR A 867 -9.08 52.68 -20.06
N LYS A 868 -9.40 53.63 -20.95
CA LYS A 868 -8.54 54.01 -22.08
C LYS A 868 -7.91 55.36 -21.82
N PHE A 869 -6.58 55.42 -21.86
CA PHE A 869 -5.85 56.66 -21.65
C PHE A 869 -5.93 57.54 -22.90
N ASN A 870 -6.55 58.71 -22.77
CA ASN A 870 -6.61 59.67 -23.88
C ASN A 870 -5.27 60.43 -23.97
N LEU A 871 -4.43 59.98 -24.90
CA LEU A 871 -3.12 60.57 -25.21
C LEU A 871 -3.11 61.13 -26.63
N SER A 872 -2.46 62.28 -26.79
CA SER A 872 -2.07 62.87 -28.07
C SER A 872 -0.83 62.13 -28.61
N VAL A 873 -0.65 62.10 -29.93
CA VAL A 873 0.54 61.47 -30.53
C VAL A 873 1.81 62.16 -30.02
N GLY A 874 2.76 61.37 -29.50
CA GLY A 874 3.99 61.89 -28.88
C GLY A 874 3.84 62.41 -27.45
N GLU A 875 2.63 62.40 -26.87
CA GLU A 875 2.41 62.70 -25.45
C GLU A 875 2.84 61.51 -24.59
N THR A 876 3.60 61.80 -23.53
CA THR A 876 3.99 60.82 -22.50
C THR A 876 3.32 61.16 -21.17
N LYS A 877 2.66 60.18 -20.54
CA LYS A 877 2.10 60.30 -19.19
C LYS A 877 2.59 59.18 -18.28
N THR A 878 2.95 59.54 -17.05
CA THR A 878 3.19 58.57 -15.98
C THR A 878 1.86 58.05 -15.43
N VAL A 879 1.73 56.74 -15.31
CA VAL A 879 0.61 56.06 -14.65
C VAL A 879 1.14 55.10 -13.59
N PHE A 880 0.50 55.10 -12.43
CA PHE A 880 0.80 54.17 -11.35
C PHE A 880 -0.25 53.06 -11.36
N LEU A 881 0.21 51.81 -11.28
CA LEU A 881 -0.63 50.62 -11.26
C LEU A 881 -0.39 49.82 -9.98
N ARG A 882 -1.41 49.14 -9.50
CA ARG A 882 -1.22 48.03 -8.54
C ARG A 882 -2.34 47.02 -8.70
N LYS A 883 -2.06 45.78 -8.27
CA LYS A 883 -3.08 44.75 -8.13
C LYS A 883 -3.88 45.04 -6.87
N LYS A 884 -5.21 45.00 -6.95
CA LYS A 884 -6.12 45.26 -5.83
C LYS A 884 -5.95 44.20 -4.76
N ALA A 885 -6.14 44.58 -3.49
CA ALA A 885 -6.27 43.61 -2.42
C ALA A 885 -7.46 42.66 -2.70
N SER A 886 -7.27 41.36 -2.50
CA SER A 886 -8.26 40.34 -2.83
C SER A 886 -8.05 39.10 -1.96
N ALA A 887 -9.12 38.46 -1.50
CA ALA A 887 -9.06 37.36 -0.55
C ALA A 887 -8.18 37.72 0.67
N HIS A 888 -7.11 36.96 0.92
CA HIS A 888 -6.13 37.25 1.97
C HIS A 888 -4.83 37.88 1.44
N TYR A 889 -4.85 38.41 0.22
CA TYR A 889 -3.73 39.13 -0.39
C TYR A 889 -3.91 40.65 -0.26
N LEU A 890 -2.88 41.32 0.25
CA LEU A 890 -2.74 42.77 0.21
C LEU A 890 -2.57 43.25 -1.22
N SER A 891 -2.87 44.53 -1.46
CA SER A 891 -2.54 45.17 -2.73
C SER A 891 -1.06 45.01 -3.05
N SER A 892 -0.72 44.88 -4.33
CA SER A 892 0.69 44.78 -4.74
C SER A 892 1.43 46.09 -4.50
N GLU A 893 2.76 46.02 -4.57
CA GLU A 893 3.59 47.21 -4.74
C GLU A 893 3.12 48.04 -5.95
N ILE A 894 3.34 49.35 -5.88
CA ILE A 894 2.98 50.28 -6.95
C ILE A 894 4.00 50.14 -8.08
N ILE A 895 3.50 49.84 -9.27
CA ILE A 895 4.24 49.78 -10.52
C ILE A 895 4.10 51.13 -11.22
N GLU A 896 5.21 51.76 -11.57
CA GLU A 896 5.23 52.95 -12.42
C GLU A 896 5.38 52.56 -13.89
N LYS A 897 4.50 53.07 -14.76
CA LYS A 897 4.59 52.88 -16.21
C LYS A 897 4.48 54.23 -16.92
N GLN A 898 5.32 54.40 -17.94
CA GLN A 898 5.22 55.52 -18.87
C GLN A 898 4.35 55.10 -20.05
N LEU A 899 3.27 55.84 -20.29
CA LEU A 899 2.41 55.68 -21.45
C LEU A 899 2.82 56.70 -22.51
N THR A 900 3.32 56.22 -23.64
CA THR A 900 3.62 57.06 -24.80
C THR A 900 2.82 56.56 -25.98
N LYS A 901 2.06 57.46 -26.63
CA LYS A 901 1.32 57.11 -27.84
C LYS A 901 2.20 57.24 -29.07
N ALA A 902 2.58 56.10 -29.64
CA ALA A 902 3.38 56.00 -30.85
C ALA A 902 2.65 56.65 -32.05
N ASN A 903 3.43 57.22 -32.97
CA ASN A 903 2.90 57.66 -34.25
C ASN A 903 2.72 56.43 -35.15
N PRO A 904 1.48 56.06 -35.54
CA PRO A 904 1.23 54.89 -36.39
C PRO A 904 1.75 55.06 -37.83
N GLY A 905 2.18 56.27 -38.22
CA GLY A 905 2.67 56.61 -39.56
C GLY A 905 1.90 57.78 -40.18
N ASP A 906 2.46 58.36 -41.25
CA ASP A 906 1.83 59.47 -41.98
C ASP A 906 0.46 59.05 -42.52
N ASN A 907 -0.57 59.85 -42.20
CA ASN A 907 -1.96 59.64 -42.63
C ASN A 907 -2.62 58.32 -42.13
N LEU A 908 -2.07 57.65 -41.10
CA LEU A 908 -2.64 56.43 -40.51
C LEU A 908 -3.27 56.67 -39.13
N VAL A 909 -4.26 55.85 -38.79
CA VAL A 909 -4.90 55.75 -37.47
C VAL A 909 -4.99 54.28 -37.09
N TYR A 910 -4.51 53.93 -35.90
CA TYR A 910 -4.67 52.59 -35.35
C TYR A 910 -6.15 52.27 -35.07
N ILE A 911 -6.60 51.07 -35.44
CA ILE A 911 -7.92 50.55 -35.09
C ILE A 911 -7.75 49.70 -33.82
N PRO A 912 -8.32 50.11 -32.67
CA PRO A 912 -8.22 49.34 -31.44
C PRO A 912 -8.88 47.96 -31.56
N ASN A 913 -8.32 46.98 -30.85
CA ASN A 913 -8.78 45.58 -30.89
C ASN A 913 -10.24 45.37 -30.42
N ASP A 914 -10.83 46.30 -29.66
CA ASP A 914 -12.25 46.27 -29.30
C ASP A 914 -13.21 46.67 -30.44
N LYS A 915 -12.66 47.13 -31.58
CA LYS A 915 -13.44 47.50 -32.78
C LYS A 915 -13.60 46.37 -33.78
N TYR A 916 -13.02 45.20 -33.50
CA TYR A 916 -13.14 44.03 -34.36
C TYR A 916 -13.05 42.72 -33.57
N SER A 917 -13.48 41.64 -34.19
CA SER A 917 -13.20 40.28 -33.72
C SER A 917 -12.46 39.50 -34.80
N GLY A 918 -11.74 38.46 -34.37
CA GLY A 918 -10.86 37.69 -35.23
C GLY A 918 -11.15 36.20 -35.18
N GLU A 919 -11.01 35.54 -36.32
CA GLU A 919 -11.15 34.09 -36.48
C GLU A 919 -9.96 33.54 -37.28
N THR A 920 -9.52 32.34 -36.93
CA THR A 920 -8.43 31.63 -37.63
C THR A 920 -8.94 30.31 -38.20
N SER A 921 -8.24 29.79 -39.21
CA SER A 921 -8.62 28.53 -39.88
C SER A 921 -8.54 27.29 -38.98
N SER A 922 -7.62 27.28 -38.03
CA SER A 922 -7.48 26.32 -36.95
C SER A 922 -6.68 26.95 -35.80
N GLU A 923 -6.60 26.27 -34.66
CA GLU A 923 -5.78 26.67 -33.50
C GLU A 923 -5.23 25.44 -32.76
N GLU A 924 -4.13 25.59 -32.03
CA GLU A 924 -3.53 24.51 -31.25
C GLU A 924 -3.96 24.52 -29.77
N THR A 925 -4.66 23.46 -29.37
CA THR A 925 -5.21 23.31 -28.02
C THR A 925 -4.75 22.02 -27.29
N ARG A 926 -4.00 21.14 -27.95
CA ARG A 926 -3.57 19.85 -27.39
C ARG A 926 -2.28 19.99 -26.57
N TRP A 927 -2.07 19.02 -25.68
CA TRP A 927 -0.84 18.84 -24.89
C TRP A 927 -0.43 20.05 -24.05
N GLY A 928 -1.40 20.88 -23.65
CA GLY A 928 -1.16 22.05 -22.80
C GLY A 928 -0.41 23.20 -23.49
N ARG A 929 -0.24 23.18 -24.81
CA ARG A 929 0.48 24.24 -25.55
C ARG A 929 -0.31 25.55 -25.67
N ASN A 930 -1.64 25.47 -25.68
CA ASN A 930 -2.54 26.62 -25.52
C ASN A 930 -2.26 27.80 -26.49
N GLN A 931 -2.04 27.57 -27.79
CA GLN A 931 -1.71 28.61 -28.78
C GLN A 931 -2.95 29.03 -29.59
N TYR A 932 -3.89 29.69 -28.90
CA TYR A 932 -5.22 29.99 -29.40
C TYR A 932 -5.25 31.08 -30.49
N GLY A 933 -6.27 31.03 -31.36
CA GLY A 933 -6.50 32.02 -32.42
C GLY A 933 -6.62 33.45 -31.90
N LYS A 934 -7.25 33.63 -30.73
CA LYS A 934 -7.43 34.94 -30.07
C LYS A 934 -6.11 35.69 -29.80
N TYR A 935 -5.00 34.98 -29.64
CA TYR A 935 -3.69 35.59 -29.39
C TYR A 935 -3.09 36.28 -30.61
N ALA A 936 -3.70 36.13 -31.79
CA ALA A 936 -3.33 36.95 -32.93
C ALA A 936 -3.87 38.39 -32.82
N PHE A 937 -4.83 38.65 -31.91
CA PHE A 937 -5.61 39.90 -31.85
C PHE A 937 -5.63 40.54 -30.45
N ASP A 938 -4.91 40.00 -29.47
CA ASP A 938 -4.90 40.49 -28.08
C ASP A 938 -3.89 41.62 -27.84
N SER A 939 -3.10 41.96 -28.86
CA SER A 939 -2.03 42.96 -28.82
C SER A 939 -0.94 42.67 -27.78
N ASP A 940 -0.84 41.44 -27.27
CA ASP A 940 0.15 41.02 -26.28
C ASP A 940 1.31 40.26 -26.95
N PRO A 941 2.50 40.86 -27.10
CA PRO A 941 3.62 40.22 -27.81
C PRO A 941 4.22 39.00 -27.10
N ARG A 942 3.76 38.69 -25.86
CA ARG A 942 4.16 37.50 -25.09
C ARG A 942 3.34 36.27 -25.45
N THR A 943 2.14 36.45 -25.98
CA THR A 943 1.31 35.36 -26.50
C THR A 943 1.55 35.24 -28.00
N PHE A 944 1.17 34.09 -28.58
CA PHE A 944 1.13 33.95 -30.02
C PHE A 944 0.14 32.87 -30.43
N PHE A 945 -0.45 33.09 -31.59
CA PHE A 945 -1.31 32.16 -32.29
C PHE A 945 -0.49 31.17 -33.11
N HIS A 946 -0.89 29.90 -33.14
CA HIS A 946 -0.41 28.90 -34.09
C HIS A 946 -1.56 27.97 -34.52
N THR A 947 -1.64 27.67 -35.82
CA THR A 947 -2.55 26.62 -36.37
C THR A 947 -2.25 25.25 -35.77
N HIS A 948 -3.12 24.25 -35.93
CA HIS A 948 -2.87 22.92 -35.37
C HIS A 948 -1.51 22.32 -35.78
N TRP A 949 -0.74 21.75 -34.83
CA TRP A 949 0.58 21.16 -35.12
C TRP A 949 0.51 19.97 -36.08
N GLY A 950 -0.65 19.31 -36.21
CA GLY A 950 -0.91 18.31 -37.25
C GLY A 950 -0.80 18.85 -38.68
N GLY A 951 -0.96 20.16 -38.88
CA GLY A 951 -0.99 20.85 -40.16
C GLY A 951 -2.36 21.48 -40.44
N ASP A 952 -2.38 22.53 -41.25
CA ASP A 952 -3.59 23.22 -41.71
C ASP A 952 -3.44 23.59 -43.20
N ASP A 953 -4.34 23.07 -44.04
CA ASP A 953 -4.31 23.32 -45.48
C ASP A 953 -4.96 24.66 -45.86
N LYS A 954 -5.80 25.24 -44.99
CA LYS A 954 -6.58 26.46 -45.26
C LYS A 954 -5.86 27.76 -44.88
N LYS A 955 -5.03 27.73 -43.82
CA LYS A 955 -4.20 28.84 -43.29
C LYS A 955 -4.75 30.24 -43.59
N HIS A 956 -5.83 30.62 -42.91
CA HIS A 956 -6.40 31.96 -43.07
C HIS A 956 -6.79 32.60 -41.74
N ILE A 957 -6.91 33.92 -41.80
CA ILE A 957 -7.30 34.80 -40.71
C ILE A 957 -8.40 35.71 -41.23
N ILE A 958 -9.50 35.85 -40.48
CA ILE A 958 -10.64 36.68 -40.82
C ILE A 958 -10.87 37.69 -39.70
N TRP A 959 -10.93 38.97 -40.05
CA TRP A 959 -11.42 40.03 -39.16
C TRP A 959 -12.88 40.34 -39.49
N THR A 960 -13.69 40.43 -38.45
CA THR A 960 -15.05 40.98 -38.50
C THR A 960 -15.01 42.35 -37.84
N LEU A 961 -15.20 43.41 -38.62
CA LEU A 961 -15.16 44.78 -38.12
C LEU A 961 -16.52 45.13 -37.51
N ASN A 962 -16.56 45.75 -36.34
CA ASN A 962 -17.82 46.13 -35.68
C ASN A 962 -18.63 47.09 -36.56
N GLU A 963 -17.95 48.05 -37.18
CA GLU A 963 -18.49 48.97 -38.18
C GLU A 963 -17.74 48.85 -39.50
N ARG A 964 -18.41 49.18 -40.63
CA ARG A 964 -17.76 49.18 -41.94
C ARG A 964 -16.62 50.20 -41.97
N THR A 965 -15.38 49.73 -42.14
CA THR A 965 -14.17 50.55 -41.95
C THR A 965 -13.23 50.40 -43.14
N LYS A 966 -12.52 51.47 -43.52
CA LYS A 966 -11.43 51.39 -44.51
C LYS A 966 -10.22 50.77 -43.84
N ILE A 967 -9.55 49.81 -44.47
CA ILE A 967 -8.32 49.23 -43.93
C ILE A 967 -7.15 49.72 -44.79
N ALA A 968 -6.27 50.51 -44.21
CA ALA A 968 -5.08 51.01 -44.87
C ALA A 968 -3.96 49.98 -44.82
N GLU A 969 -3.68 49.43 -43.64
CA GLU A 969 -2.58 48.48 -43.44
C GLU A 969 -2.89 47.43 -42.36
N ILE A 970 -2.20 46.29 -42.48
CA ILE A 970 -2.12 45.26 -41.43
C ILE A 970 -0.65 45.21 -40.99
N GLU A 971 -0.38 45.44 -39.71
CA GLU A 971 0.93 45.14 -39.11
C GLU A 971 0.96 43.69 -38.67
N TYR A 972 1.92 42.94 -39.19
CA TYR A 972 2.17 41.55 -38.83
C TYR A 972 3.44 41.44 -38.00
N GLU A 973 3.32 40.80 -36.83
CA GLU A 973 4.46 40.41 -36.01
C GLU A 973 4.62 38.88 -36.00
N SER A 974 5.82 38.44 -36.38
CA SER A 974 6.16 37.02 -36.52
C SER A 974 6.39 36.31 -35.17
N SER A 975 5.96 35.05 -35.07
CA SER A 975 6.34 34.16 -33.96
C SER A 975 7.80 33.68 -34.02
N GLY A 976 8.48 33.90 -35.16
CA GLY A 976 9.90 33.57 -35.39
C GLY A 976 10.19 32.11 -35.76
N GLY A 977 9.17 31.24 -35.78
CA GLY A 977 9.35 29.79 -35.96
C GLY A 977 8.47 29.18 -37.07
N ASN A 978 7.98 27.97 -36.81
CA ASN A 978 7.05 27.27 -37.69
C ASN A 978 5.78 28.11 -37.89
N GLY A 979 5.32 28.21 -39.14
CA GLY A 979 4.15 28.98 -39.52
C GLY A 979 4.39 30.47 -39.76
N THR A 980 5.64 30.94 -39.87
CA THR A 980 5.92 32.35 -40.20
C THR A 980 5.37 32.69 -41.59
N LEU A 981 4.52 33.71 -41.69
CA LEU A 981 3.93 34.19 -42.95
C LEU A 981 4.99 34.83 -43.87
N LEU A 982 5.05 34.39 -45.13
CA LEU A 982 5.96 34.93 -46.14
C LEU A 982 5.21 35.51 -47.35
N GLU A 983 4.16 34.84 -47.82
CA GLU A 983 3.35 35.31 -48.95
C GLU A 983 1.88 35.05 -48.65
N GLY A 984 1.00 35.92 -49.15
CA GLY A 984 -0.42 35.76 -48.96
C GLY A 984 -1.28 36.67 -49.83
N ASP A 985 -2.58 36.39 -49.76
CA ASP A 985 -3.62 37.11 -50.47
C ASP A 985 -4.60 37.75 -49.48
N LEU A 986 -4.98 39.00 -49.73
CA LEU A 986 -6.02 39.71 -49.00
C LEU A 986 -7.34 39.69 -49.77
N TYR A 987 -8.44 39.52 -49.05
CA TYR A 987 -9.80 39.53 -49.59
C TYR A 987 -10.72 40.36 -48.70
N TYR A 988 -11.76 40.95 -49.28
CA TYR A 988 -12.89 41.50 -48.54
C TYR A 988 -14.17 40.74 -48.83
N SER A 989 -15.13 40.88 -47.91
CA SER A 989 -16.50 40.43 -48.09
C SER A 989 -17.46 41.35 -47.33
N ASP A 990 -18.70 41.44 -47.81
CA ASP A 990 -19.80 42.10 -47.13
C ASP A 990 -20.72 41.11 -46.39
N ASP A 991 -20.66 39.82 -46.71
CA ASP A 991 -21.56 38.77 -46.20
C ASP A 991 -20.82 37.54 -45.64
N LYS A 992 -19.48 37.54 -45.68
CA LYS A 992 -18.57 36.44 -45.25
C LYS A 992 -18.66 35.18 -46.13
N ILE A 993 -19.46 35.20 -47.20
CA ILE A 993 -19.65 34.10 -48.15
C ILE A 993 -18.93 34.43 -49.46
N ASN A 994 -19.20 35.61 -50.02
CA ASN A 994 -18.64 36.08 -51.28
C ASN A 994 -17.36 36.88 -51.01
N TRP A 995 -16.21 36.33 -51.42
CA TRP A 995 -14.89 36.92 -51.17
C TRP A 995 -14.29 37.49 -52.45
N HIS A 996 -13.89 38.76 -52.39
CA HIS A 996 -13.27 39.48 -53.48
C HIS A 996 -11.81 39.81 -53.15
N LYS A 997 -10.88 39.43 -54.04
CA LYS A 997 -9.45 39.64 -53.82
C LYS A 997 -9.11 41.15 -53.86
N ILE A 998 -8.38 41.60 -52.86
CA ILE A 998 -7.85 42.97 -52.72
C ILE A 998 -6.47 43.06 -53.37
N SER A 999 -5.54 42.23 -52.90
CA SER A 999 -4.13 42.27 -53.30
C SER A 999 -3.42 40.97 -52.92
N SER A 1000 -2.20 40.80 -53.43
CA SER A 1000 -1.22 39.81 -52.97
C SER A 1000 -0.04 40.54 -52.35
N PHE A 1001 0.65 39.91 -51.42
CA PHE A 1001 1.82 40.49 -50.75
C PHE A 1001 2.93 39.45 -50.52
N THR A 1002 4.15 39.96 -50.34
CA THR A 1002 5.34 39.20 -49.98
C THR A 1002 6.05 39.89 -48.82
N LEU A 1003 6.51 39.11 -47.85
CA LEU A 1003 7.20 39.54 -46.65
C LEU A 1003 8.56 38.85 -46.55
N ASP A 1004 9.53 39.58 -46.01
CA ASP A 1004 10.83 39.01 -45.66
C ASP A 1004 10.72 38.12 -44.42
N ARG A 1005 11.55 37.08 -44.36
CA ARG A 1005 11.67 36.25 -43.16
C ARG A 1005 12.53 36.96 -42.12
N ASN A 1006 11.91 37.78 -41.29
CA ASN A 1006 12.55 38.35 -40.11
C ASN A 1006 11.57 38.40 -38.91
N SER A 1007 12.10 38.76 -37.74
CA SER A 1007 11.34 38.89 -36.50
C SER A 1007 10.83 40.31 -36.25
N SER A 1008 10.99 41.22 -37.21
CA SER A 1008 10.54 42.60 -37.10
C SER A 1008 9.09 42.74 -37.56
N LYS A 1009 8.39 43.76 -37.04
CA LYS A 1009 7.05 44.12 -37.50
C LYS A 1009 7.07 44.46 -38.99
N SER A 1010 6.18 43.83 -39.75
CA SER A 1010 6.02 44.05 -41.19
C SER A 1010 4.67 44.68 -41.49
N ARG A 1011 4.59 45.59 -42.48
CA ARG A 1011 3.34 46.26 -42.86
C ARG A 1011 2.83 45.77 -44.21
N ILE A 1012 1.62 45.22 -44.22
CA ILE A 1012 0.90 44.79 -45.42
C ILE A 1012 -0.06 45.92 -45.81
N LYS A 1013 0.25 46.64 -46.88
CA LYS A 1013 -0.60 47.71 -47.40
C LYS A 1013 -1.79 47.14 -48.16
N THR A 1014 -2.96 47.72 -47.95
CA THR A 1014 -4.10 47.50 -48.82
C THR A 1014 -4.20 48.67 -49.82
N ASN A 1015 -4.45 48.34 -51.09
CA ASN A 1015 -4.74 49.34 -52.12
C ASN A 1015 -6.26 49.56 -52.27
N TYR A 1016 -7.06 49.07 -51.32
CA TYR A 1016 -8.51 49.06 -51.40
C TYR A 1016 -9.10 50.22 -50.58
N THR A 1017 -9.80 51.14 -51.25
CA THR A 1017 -10.20 52.43 -50.67
C THR A 1017 -11.64 52.45 -50.13
N ASN A 1018 -12.42 51.40 -50.33
CA ASN A 1018 -13.79 51.31 -49.83
C ASN A 1018 -13.84 50.75 -48.41
N LYS A 1019 -14.93 51.08 -47.69
CA LYS A 1019 -15.21 50.51 -46.36
C LYS A 1019 -15.66 49.05 -46.50
N ILE A 1020 -15.09 48.17 -45.69
CA ILE A 1020 -15.40 46.72 -45.69
C ILE A 1020 -15.98 46.29 -44.34
N LYS A 1021 -16.76 45.19 -44.33
CA LYS A 1021 -17.25 44.55 -43.09
C LYS A 1021 -16.36 43.39 -42.64
N TYR A 1022 -15.89 42.58 -43.61
CA TYR A 1022 -15.00 41.46 -43.35
C TYR A 1022 -13.71 41.58 -44.16
N LEU A 1023 -12.58 41.33 -43.51
CA LEU A 1023 -11.26 41.24 -44.14
C LEU A 1023 -10.75 39.81 -43.94
N LYS A 1024 -10.12 39.22 -44.97
CA LYS A 1024 -9.51 37.89 -44.89
C LYS A 1024 -8.11 37.90 -45.46
N LEU A 1025 -7.17 37.35 -44.69
CA LEU A 1025 -5.82 37.03 -45.11
C LEU A 1025 -5.71 35.53 -45.32
N VAL A 1026 -5.24 35.11 -46.49
CA VAL A 1026 -4.94 33.70 -46.81
C VAL A 1026 -3.44 33.56 -47.04
N ALA A 1027 -2.78 32.73 -46.25
CA ALA A 1027 -1.34 32.50 -46.39
C ALA A 1027 -1.08 31.51 -47.53
N THR A 1028 -0.42 31.98 -48.59
CA THR A 1028 -0.05 31.17 -49.76
C THR A 1028 1.34 30.53 -49.56
N LYS A 1029 2.20 31.15 -48.74
CA LYS A 1029 3.51 30.59 -48.37
C LYS A 1029 3.88 30.89 -46.92
N THR A 1030 4.31 29.86 -46.20
CA THR A 1030 4.78 29.97 -44.81
C THR A 1030 6.05 29.16 -44.56
N HIS A 1031 6.89 29.65 -43.65
CA HIS A 1031 8.13 29.02 -43.26
C HIS A 1031 7.95 28.06 -42.07
N GLY A 1032 8.67 26.94 -42.07
CA GLY A 1032 8.77 26.01 -40.93
C GLY A 1032 9.59 24.76 -41.26
N SER A 1033 9.73 23.86 -40.27
CA SER A 1033 10.35 22.52 -40.41
C SER A 1033 9.72 21.67 -41.52
N THR A 1034 8.45 21.92 -41.81
CA THR A 1034 7.79 21.54 -43.06
C THR A 1034 7.21 22.82 -43.67
N MET A 1035 7.66 23.18 -44.87
CA MET A 1035 7.19 24.38 -45.56
C MET A 1035 5.68 24.33 -45.80
N ASN A 1036 5.02 25.49 -45.72
CA ASN A 1036 3.59 25.69 -46.03
C ASN A 1036 2.61 24.88 -45.17
N LYS A 1037 3.05 24.29 -44.05
CA LYS A 1037 2.23 23.41 -43.23
C LYS A 1037 1.41 24.14 -42.16
N TRP A 1038 1.89 25.29 -41.69
CA TRP A 1038 1.31 26.02 -40.55
C TRP A 1038 1.21 27.52 -40.81
N LEU A 1039 0.44 28.23 -39.99
CA LEU A 1039 0.42 29.69 -39.88
C LEU A 1039 0.50 30.10 -38.40
N SER A 1040 1.21 31.20 -38.12
CA SER A 1040 1.40 31.73 -36.78
C SER A 1040 1.54 33.26 -36.80
N ALA A 1041 1.18 33.91 -35.71
CA ALA A 1041 1.37 35.34 -35.52
C ALA A 1041 1.46 35.67 -34.02
N LYS A 1042 2.30 36.63 -33.63
CA LYS A 1042 2.30 37.24 -32.29
C LYS A 1042 1.29 38.37 -32.18
N GLY A 1043 1.10 39.12 -33.27
CA GLY A 1043 0.19 40.24 -33.31
C GLY A 1043 -0.20 40.59 -34.73
N LEU A 1044 -1.44 41.02 -34.90
CA LEU A 1044 -2.01 41.47 -36.15
C LEU A 1044 -2.83 42.74 -35.94
N GLU A 1045 -2.17 43.88 -36.02
CA GLU A 1045 -2.77 45.18 -35.76
C GLU A 1045 -3.33 45.80 -37.05
N LEU A 1046 -4.52 46.40 -36.98
CA LEU A 1046 -5.17 47.04 -38.12
C LEU A 1046 -5.04 48.56 -38.07
N PHE A 1047 -4.85 49.17 -39.24
CA PHE A 1047 -4.75 50.62 -39.39
C PHE A 1047 -5.72 51.10 -40.47
N THR A 1048 -6.28 52.29 -40.28
CA THR A 1048 -7.13 53.02 -41.24
C THR A 1048 -6.48 54.34 -41.63
N TYR A 1049 -7.06 55.03 -42.61
CA TYR A 1049 -6.64 56.38 -42.99
C TYR A 1049 -7.27 57.42 -42.05
N LYS A 1050 -6.55 58.52 -41.79
CA LYS A 1050 -7.05 59.67 -41.00
C LYS A 1050 -8.31 60.30 -41.58
#